data_AF-A0A919KDA9-F1
#
_entry.id   AF-A0A919KDA9-F1
#
_cell.length_a   1.000
_cell.length_b   1.000
_cell.length_c   1.000
_cell.angle_alpha   90.00
_cell.angle_beta   90.00
_cell.angle_gamma   90.00
#
_symmetry.space_group_name_H-M   'P 1'
#
loop_
_entity.id
_entity.type
_entity.pdbx_description
1 polymer ?
#
loop_
_entity_poly.entity_id
_entity_poly.type
_entity_poly.pdbx_seq_one_letter_code
_entity_poly.pdbx_strand_id
1 'polypeptide(L)'
;MGSYLQSFSDEGGASLALGRAAAGALADLLDPEHVPLNELVDLVEGLDANHPGQALFEAVTSNEPLNVDVVRAFLVLFLRTWDDGGRTSLLNVWRLPPLVGEEAASEQLRTAFEAAADLAALGTPLLEDADLPTLCERMDRLAADGQVAGHGMGAAALWLPAAQLMPDDLLGAGYAFHAAEAASRAGEPEVLAVAASIRATRLLRAVDRNDGPSLVLLFDAVDSALRHLAACERPDEDAYGQLAVAFRTAPAVQSLMPMMLAVFAVVQQSEASYPIELVRPMWTLSLQSMIEELSSTVLDTIPAEIARERLGADVVDDSFALASWATWSFDHPYYRRAVPHGASMERERDVDISMLVLRHESTHVLSMVGGLGLAVMALRAAVVELELDLWAFYQRSTAQEFADSGVAALGEPNPPTIAIASWQTDLLAKIQVLQDVWNPWFEGIAVFSELADDPTADDDDTIVGDLMTQLIDRPPESASVEERRAALAATRLAFERQFVSIQERLGPERLQYYYWETAGPKYVGGYLAVRAVVASWRARAGPMSGHAAMRHLLHLTRFATSDSAVPALSLPPDEFADAAVEAMLSWVRGVANIDAGHLRFAEESPGSFRWVGLRPLKGAGSLDEATTTVDVLYRERMDEALQPAMAVGRPATLTLAEELLEAWSSVMTVMPIGRATARFWVNRTTQHLVYLVRVTEHRYDTGEPSYDVGSVPLEEDEIAGLEIAMVDHPFDRLTVFRFVDLASGIPDRQAAMNVIVFKLGDWIHVQLRGWQFGTSEVTRSLEYSVRTRLVPPTAVRMEAALIDAGEGAASRTAVWLNGHEVGAAAARVRDHDGSARERDTSRRLVELVLRDSELAEKLLDKGLRALVPYEVRLRSAAYRVLHASGREPAPAADLDLAEDHPLLALLACGAGGWDVVPITERSDEEPA
;
A
#
# COMPACT_ATOMS: atom_id res chain seq x y z
N MET A 1 4.71 4.98 52.67
CA MET A 1 5.86 5.90 52.53
C MET A 1 5.40 7.35 52.55
N GLY A 2 4.40 7.75 51.74
CA GLY A 2 3.77 9.08 51.83
C GLY A 2 3.26 9.45 53.23
N SER A 3 2.67 8.50 53.96
CA SER A 3 2.27 8.68 55.38
C SER A 3 3.44 8.81 56.38
N TYR A 4 4.66 8.42 56.00
CA TYR A 4 5.87 8.50 56.83
C TYR A 4 6.64 9.82 56.59
N LEU A 5 6.48 10.42 55.40
CA LEU A 5 7.05 11.72 55.05
C LEU A 5 6.16 12.88 55.57
N GLN A 6 4.85 12.67 55.63
CA GLN A 6 3.88 13.67 56.09
C GLN A 6 3.96 13.96 57.60
N SER A 7 4.59 13.10 58.41
CA SER A 7 4.77 13.34 59.85
C SER A 7 5.99 14.22 60.19
N PHE A 8 6.80 14.62 59.20
CA PHE A 8 8.03 15.41 59.41
C PHE A 8 7.95 16.85 58.85
N SER A 9 6.89 17.22 58.12
CA SER A 9 6.71 18.56 57.55
C SER A 9 6.30 19.63 58.57
N ASP A 10 5.91 19.23 59.79
CA ASP A 10 5.35 20.16 60.79
C ASP A 10 6.40 20.85 61.69
N GLU A 11 7.69 20.49 61.59
CA GLU A 11 8.78 21.13 62.34
C GLU A 11 9.76 21.83 61.39
N GLY A 12 9.49 23.11 61.11
CA GLY A 12 10.16 23.98 60.12
C GLY A 12 11.63 24.34 60.36
N GLY A 13 12.51 23.35 60.53
CA GLY A 13 13.95 23.56 60.72
C GLY A 13 14.88 22.55 60.04
N ALA A 14 14.36 21.55 59.31
CA ALA A 14 15.15 20.38 58.88
C ALA A 14 15.45 20.29 57.36
N SER A 15 15.27 21.35 56.58
CA SER A 15 15.37 21.32 55.10
C SER A 15 16.73 20.84 54.55
N LEU A 16 17.86 21.20 55.18
CA LEU A 16 19.19 20.87 54.64
C LEU A 16 19.69 19.46 55.01
N ALA A 17 19.18 18.90 56.12
CA ALA A 17 19.48 17.52 56.53
C ALA A 17 18.53 16.53 55.84
N LEU A 18 17.28 16.94 55.57
CA LEU A 18 16.35 16.18 54.73
C LEU A 18 16.82 16.10 53.28
N GLY A 19 17.35 17.18 52.69
CA GLY A 19 17.91 17.14 51.33
C GLY A 19 19.01 16.09 51.18
N ARG A 20 19.95 16.04 52.13
CA ARG A 20 21.03 15.02 52.13
C ARG A 20 20.53 13.60 52.41
N ALA A 21 19.54 13.44 53.29
CA ALA A 21 18.97 12.12 53.59
C ALA A 21 18.07 11.61 52.46
N ALA A 22 17.37 12.50 51.74
CA ALA A 22 16.57 12.18 50.57
C ALA A 22 17.45 11.90 49.35
N ALA A 23 18.53 12.66 49.13
CA ALA A 23 19.52 12.41 48.08
C ALA A 23 20.30 11.10 48.33
N GLY A 24 20.69 10.83 49.57
CA GLY A 24 21.29 9.55 49.96
C GLY A 24 20.32 8.38 49.84
N ALA A 25 19.04 8.57 50.21
CA ALA A 25 18.01 7.57 50.03
C ALA A 25 17.64 7.34 48.55
N LEU A 26 17.69 8.37 47.70
CA LEU A 26 17.53 8.23 46.24
C LEU A 26 18.70 7.43 45.66
N ALA A 27 19.94 7.75 46.05
CA ALA A 27 21.13 7.02 45.62
C ALA A 27 21.12 5.54 46.05
N ASP A 28 20.54 5.24 47.23
CA ASP A 28 20.41 3.87 47.74
C ASP A 28 19.16 3.11 47.20
N LEU A 29 18.11 3.82 46.73
CA LEU A 29 16.91 3.20 46.13
C LEU A 29 17.04 2.92 44.63
N LEU A 30 17.98 3.56 43.94
CA LEU A 30 18.20 3.45 42.50
C LEU A 30 19.20 2.34 42.15
N ASP A 31 18.92 1.11 42.60
CA ASP A 31 19.50 -0.09 41.99
C ASP A 31 18.82 -0.30 40.61
N PRO A 32 19.53 -0.27 39.47
CA PRO A 32 19.01 0.32 38.24
C PRO A 32 18.32 -0.66 37.28
N GLU A 33 18.02 -1.89 37.66
CA GLU A 33 17.61 -2.86 36.63
C GLU A 33 16.12 -2.85 36.24
N HIS A 34 15.16 -2.26 36.98
CA HIS A 34 13.72 -2.55 36.70
C HIS A 34 12.68 -1.46 37.07
N VAL A 35 12.97 -0.15 37.05
CA VAL A 35 11.92 0.88 37.29
C VAL A 35 11.51 1.59 35.99
N PRO A 36 10.24 1.47 35.54
CA PRO A 36 9.72 2.19 34.38
C PRO A 36 9.85 3.72 34.51
N LEU A 37 10.13 4.41 33.39
CA LEU A 37 10.39 5.86 33.36
C LEU A 37 9.21 6.70 33.89
N ASN A 38 7.97 6.28 33.65
CA ASN A 38 6.77 6.93 34.19
C ASN A 38 6.70 6.85 35.72
N GLU A 39 7.07 5.72 36.33
CA GLU A 39 7.14 5.59 37.79
C GLU A 39 8.26 6.46 38.39
N LEU A 40 9.38 6.62 37.67
CA LEU A 40 10.45 7.56 38.03
C LEU A 40 9.99 9.02 37.95
N VAL A 41 9.23 9.39 36.92
CA VAL A 41 8.65 10.74 36.79
C VAL A 41 7.67 11.01 37.93
N ASP A 42 6.76 10.09 38.24
CA ASP A 42 5.80 10.22 39.37
C ASP A 42 6.52 10.32 40.73
N LEU A 43 7.61 9.56 40.91
CA LEU A 43 8.43 9.60 42.12
C LEU A 43 9.13 10.97 42.27
N VAL A 44 9.64 11.52 41.17
CA VAL A 44 10.30 12.83 41.13
C VAL A 44 9.29 13.96 41.32
N GLU A 45 8.08 13.85 40.76
CA GLU A 45 6.96 14.79 40.97
C GLU A 45 6.45 14.77 42.42
N GLY A 46 6.56 13.64 43.12
CA GLY A 46 6.21 13.51 44.55
C GLY A 46 7.20 14.17 45.52
N LEU A 47 8.37 14.61 45.05
CA LEU A 47 9.30 15.45 45.80
C LEU A 47 8.82 16.90 45.72
N ASP A 48 8.46 17.49 46.86
CA ASP A 48 7.92 18.85 47.00
C ASP A 48 8.38 19.81 45.89
N ALA A 49 7.43 20.33 45.09
CA ALA A 49 7.62 20.97 43.79
C ALA A 49 8.62 22.14 43.75
N ASN A 50 9.05 22.63 44.92
CA ASN A 50 10.07 23.68 45.05
C ASN A 50 11.52 23.14 45.09
N HIS A 51 11.75 21.83 45.12
CA HIS A 51 13.08 21.23 45.36
C HIS A 51 13.63 20.13 44.41
N PRO A 52 12.99 19.68 43.31
CA PRO A 52 13.58 18.63 42.47
C PRO A 52 14.88 19.10 41.79
N GLY A 53 14.95 20.37 41.37
CA GLY A 53 16.19 20.97 40.85
C GLY A 53 17.32 21.02 41.87
N GLN A 54 17.02 21.07 43.17
CA GLN A 54 18.03 21.11 44.21
C GLN A 54 18.66 19.73 44.45
N ALA A 55 17.88 18.65 44.36
CA ALA A 55 18.40 17.28 44.49
C ALA A 55 19.36 16.94 43.33
N LEU A 56 18.99 17.27 42.08
CA LEU A 56 19.90 17.11 40.94
C LEU A 56 21.10 18.05 41.03
N PHE A 57 20.91 19.30 41.44
CA PHE A 57 22.02 20.25 41.66
C PHE A 57 23.00 19.75 42.73
N GLU A 58 22.52 19.17 43.82
CA GLU A 58 23.35 18.57 44.87
C GLU A 58 24.13 17.34 44.35
N ALA A 59 23.51 16.48 43.54
CA ALA A 59 24.19 15.35 42.91
C ALA A 59 25.21 15.77 41.82
N VAL A 60 24.91 16.82 41.06
CA VAL A 60 25.83 17.41 40.07
C VAL A 60 27.01 18.09 40.76
N THR A 61 26.77 18.80 41.87
CA THR A 61 27.84 19.48 42.62
C THR A 61 28.68 18.52 43.46
N SER A 62 28.17 17.34 43.84
CA SER A 62 28.98 16.25 44.42
C SER A 62 29.80 15.49 43.38
N ASN A 63 29.53 15.70 42.08
CA ASN A 63 30.16 15.03 40.94
C ASN A 63 30.04 13.49 41.01
N GLU A 64 28.94 13.02 41.61
CA GLU A 64 28.62 11.60 41.68
C GLU A 64 28.05 11.11 40.33
N PRO A 65 28.36 9.87 39.90
CA PRO A 65 27.83 9.34 38.66
C PRO A 65 26.30 9.23 38.69
N LEU A 66 25.61 9.69 37.64
CA LEU A 66 24.14 9.69 37.57
C LEU A 66 23.62 8.70 36.54
N ASN A 67 22.56 7.97 36.85
CA ASN A 67 21.91 7.08 35.88
C ASN A 67 21.22 7.89 34.75
N VAL A 68 21.36 7.42 33.51
CA VAL A 68 20.77 8.06 32.31
C VAL A 68 19.25 8.26 32.43
N ASP A 69 18.50 7.31 32.96
CA ASP A 69 17.04 7.41 33.08
C ASP A 69 16.59 8.41 34.13
N VAL A 70 17.39 8.58 35.20
CA VAL A 70 17.16 9.59 36.22
C VAL A 70 17.35 11.00 35.64
N VAL A 71 18.42 11.20 34.86
CA VAL A 71 18.67 12.48 34.19
C VAL A 71 17.61 12.76 33.12
N ARG A 72 17.11 11.73 32.43
CA ARG A 72 16.00 11.83 31.48
C ARG A 72 14.71 12.28 32.18
N ALA A 73 14.38 11.69 33.33
CA ALA A 73 13.22 12.09 34.13
C ALA A 73 13.33 13.55 34.62
N PHE A 74 14.52 13.99 35.08
CA PHE A 74 14.74 15.38 35.47
C PHE A 74 14.63 16.35 34.28
N LEU A 75 15.17 15.99 33.12
CA LEU A 75 15.04 16.82 31.93
C LEU A 75 13.56 17.00 31.54
N VAL A 76 12.77 15.92 31.53
CA VAL A 76 11.32 15.98 31.31
C VAL A 76 10.64 16.90 32.33
N LEU A 77 10.99 16.75 33.61
CA LEU A 77 10.42 17.58 34.68
C LEU A 77 10.75 19.07 34.52
N PHE A 78 12.01 19.41 34.20
CA PHE A 78 12.41 20.80 33.97
C PHE A 78 11.71 21.43 32.77
N LEU A 79 11.44 20.62 31.74
CA LEU A 79 10.71 21.06 30.56
C LEU A 79 9.21 21.22 30.86
N ARG A 80 8.60 20.33 31.66
CA ARG A 80 7.20 20.45 32.11
C ARG A 80 6.97 21.67 33.01
N THR A 81 7.95 22.02 33.84
CA THR A 81 7.88 23.13 34.80
C THR A 81 8.64 24.37 34.33
N TRP A 82 8.87 24.50 33.02
CA TRP A 82 9.79 25.49 32.46
C TRP A 82 9.56 26.90 32.98
N ASP A 83 8.31 27.38 32.92
CA ASP A 83 7.90 28.70 33.40
C ASP A 83 7.73 28.79 34.93
N ASP A 84 7.53 27.65 35.60
CA ASP A 84 7.36 27.51 37.04
C ASP A 84 8.68 27.19 37.78
N GLY A 85 9.81 27.66 37.24
CA GLY A 85 11.13 27.55 37.87
C GLY A 85 12.02 26.41 37.35
N GLY A 86 11.51 25.57 36.45
CA GLY A 86 12.28 24.56 35.72
C GLY A 86 13.43 25.17 34.92
N ARG A 87 13.20 26.30 34.25
CA ARG A 87 14.24 27.07 33.55
C ARG A 87 15.39 27.50 34.47
N THR A 88 15.06 28.07 35.62
CA THR A 88 16.05 28.52 36.63
C THR A 88 16.81 27.32 37.20
N SER A 89 16.12 26.19 37.41
CA SER A 89 16.72 24.95 37.89
C SER A 89 17.69 24.34 36.89
N LEU A 90 17.34 24.34 35.60
CA LEU A 90 18.21 23.86 34.53
C LEU A 90 19.47 24.73 34.39
N LEU A 91 19.34 26.06 34.52
CA LEU A 91 20.48 26.99 34.51
C LEU A 91 21.47 26.75 35.66
N ASN A 92 20.96 26.31 36.81
CA ASN A 92 21.82 25.97 37.94
C ASN A 92 22.61 24.67 37.69
N VAL A 93 22.14 23.81 36.79
CA VAL A 93 22.77 22.53 36.43
C VAL A 93 23.48 22.67 35.08
N TRP A 94 24.40 23.63 34.93
CA TRP A 94 25.04 23.92 33.64
C TRP A 94 25.90 22.79 33.03
N ARG A 95 26.22 21.74 33.79
CA ARG A 95 26.95 20.55 33.33
C ARG A 95 26.51 19.31 34.11
N LEU A 96 26.26 18.21 33.41
CA LEU A 96 26.02 16.93 34.04
C LEU A 96 27.34 16.26 34.51
N PRO A 97 27.34 15.55 35.65
CA PRO A 97 28.43 14.66 36.02
C PRO A 97 28.48 13.43 35.09
N PRO A 98 29.51 12.56 35.20
CA PRO A 98 29.58 11.33 34.41
C PRO A 98 28.29 10.51 34.54
N LEU A 99 27.73 10.08 33.40
CA LEU A 99 26.51 9.27 33.41
C LEU A 99 26.85 7.77 33.47
N VAL A 100 26.01 7.01 34.17
CA VAL A 100 26.06 5.55 34.28
C VAL A 100 24.93 4.99 33.42
N GLY A 101 25.29 4.24 32.38
CA GLY A 101 24.36 3.68 31.40
C GLY A 101 25.09 3.37 30.09
N GLU A 102 24.35 3.08 29.03
CA GLU A 102 24.94 2.92 27.69
C GLU A 102 25.67 4.21 27.26
N GLU A 103 26.88 4.06 26.70
CA GLU A 103 27.75 5.17 26.31
C GLU A 103 27.08 6.10 25.28
N ALA A 104 26.33 5.53 24.34
CA ALA A 104 25.56 6.27 23.34
C ALA A 104 24.43 7.11 24.00
N ALA A 105 23.65 6.51 24.91
CA ALA A 105 22.58 7.21 25.61
C ALA A 105 23.12 8.30 26.55
N SER A 106 24.29 8.07 27.14
CA SER A 106 25.01 9.03 28.00
C SER A 106 25.56 10.23 27.24
N GLU A 107 26.01 10.05 26.00
CA GLU A 107 26.44 11.16 25.13
C GLU A 107 25.23 11.98 24.68
N GLN A 108 24.19 11.30 24.17
CA GLN A 108 22.96 11.94 23.69
C GLN A 108 22.27 12.79 24.74
N LEU A 109 22.12 12.25 25.95
CA LEU A 109 21.44 12.94 27.03
C LEU A 109 22.24 14.15 27.51
N ARG A 110 23.58 14.06 27.51
CA ARG A 110 24.45 15.19 27.81
C ARG A 110 24.29 16.31 26.80
N THR A 111 24.29 15.99 25.52
CA THR A 111 24.08 16.97 24.45
C THR A 111 22.67 17.58 24.49
N ALA A 112 21.62 16.80 24.75
CA ALA A 112 20.26 17.30 24.89
C ALA A 112 20.12 18.23 26.11
N PHE A 113 20.75 17.87 27.23
CA PHE A 113 20.76 18.67 28.45
C PHE A 113 21.53 20.00 28.25
N GLU A 114 22.70 19.95 27.60
CA GLU A 114 23.48 21.13 27.27
C GLU A 114 22.73 22.06 26.31
N ALA A 115 22.05 21.52 25.29
CA ALA A 115 21.22 22.30 24.37
C ALA A 115 20.02 22.97 25.08
N ALA A 116 19.36 22.25 25.99
CA ALA A 116 18.27 22.82 26.80
C ALA A 116 18.79 23.90 27.76
N ALA A 117 19.98 23.72 28.35
CA ALA A 117 20.62 24.71 29.22
C ALA A 117 21.04 25.97 28.46
N ASP A 118 21.57 25.82 27.24
CA ASP A 118 21.88 26.92 26.33
C ASP A 118 20.59 27.70 25.97
N LEU A 119 19.49 27.00 25.67
CA LEU A 119 18.16 27.59 25.47
C LEU A 119 17.66 28.36 26.70
N ALA A 120 17.82 27.81 27.90
CA ALA A 120 17.46 28.48 29.14
C ALA A 120 18.28 29.77 29.37
N ALA A 121 19.55 29.76 28.94
CA ALA A 121 20.51 30.85 29.11
C ALA A 121 20.27 32.03 28.15
N LEU A 122 19.67 31.77 26.98
CA LEU A 122 19.34 32.74 25.93
C LEU A 122 18.15 33.66 26.27
N GLY A 123 18.08 34.18 27.50
CA GLY A 123 16.96 34.99 27.97
C GLY A 123 16.48 36.11 27.05
N THR A 124 15.23 36.51 27.29
CA THR A 124 14.25 37.19 26.45
C THR A 124 14.63 38.50 25.70
N PRO A 125 15.80 39.17 25.86
CA PRO A 125 16.16 40.28 24.96
C PRO A 125 17.18 39.98 23.85
N LEU A 126 17.76 38.77 23.74
CA LEU A 126 18.85 38.50 22.78
C LEU A 126 18.45 37.75 21.49
N LEU A 127 17.15 37.50 21.29
CA LEU A 127 16.63 36.79 20.10
C LEU A 127 16.74 37.59 18.78
N GLU A 128 17.15 38.85 18.81
CA GLU A 128 17.31 39.65 17.59
C GLU A 128 18.66 39.46 16.87
N ASP A 129 19.69 38.92 17.55
CA ASP A 129 21.06 38.81 17.01
C ASP A 129 21.70 37.41 17.12
N ALA A 130 21.02 36.41 17.68
CA ALA A 130 21.55 35.04 17.75
C ALA A 130 21.19 34.21 16.50
N ASP A 131 22.16 33.42 16.05
CA ASP A 131 22.18 32.56 14.86
C ASP A 131 21.18 31.39 14.97
N LEU A 132 19.89 31.73 15.07
CA LEU A 132 18.76 30.82 15.17
C LEU A 132 18.82 29.70 14.12
N PRO A 133 19.12 29.97 12.83
CA PRO A 133 19.27 28.93 11.82
C PRO A 133 20.34 27.89 12.15
N THR A 134 21.42 28.29 12.81
CA THR A 134 22.51 27.41 13.24
C THR A 134 22.08 26.50 14.40
N LEU A 135 21.19 26.99 15.29
CA LEU A 135 20.58 26.17 16.33
C LEU A 135 19.60 25.15 15.73
N CYS A 136 18.78 25.55 14.75
CA CYS A 136 17.88 24.64 14.02
C CYS A 136 18.68 23.54 13.32
N GLU A 137 19.71 23.92 12.55
CA GLU A 137 20.55 22.99 11.81
C GLU A 137 21.31 22.03 12.74
N ARG A 138 21.58 22.42 13.99
CA ARG A 138 22.14 21.54 15.02
C ARG A 138 21.09 20.58 15.57
N MET A 139 19.89 21.04 15.88
CA MET A 139 18.78 20.19 16.35
C MET A 139 18.31 19.20 15.27
N ASP A 140 18.25 19.63 14.01
CA ASP A 140 17.93 18.79 12.86
C ASP A 140 19.01 17.72 12.62
N ARG A 141 20.29 18.10 12.74
CA ARG A 141 21.40 17.12 12.67
C ARG A 141 21.35 16.11 13.82
N LEU A 142 21.01 16.55 15.03
CA LEU A 142 20.83 15.68 16.19
C LEU A 142 19.63 14.73 16.05
N ALA A 143 18.53 15.19 15.44
CA ALA A 143 17.37 14.35 15.15
C ALA A 143 17.60 13.39 13.97
N ALA A 144 18.44 13.79 13.00
CA ALA A 144 18.80 13.00 11.82
C ALA A 144 19.93 11.97 12.07
N ASP A 145 20.79 12.18 13.07
CA ASP A 145 21.75 11.16 13.51
C ASP A 145 20.98 9.97 14.09
N GLY A 146 20.91 8.88 13.32
CA GLY A 146 20.03 7.73 13.50
C GLY A 146 20.13 6.96 14.83
N GLN A 147 20.96 7.41 15.78
CA GLN A 147 20.99 6.90 17.14
C GLN A 147 19.96 7.59 18.07
N VAL A 148 19.47 8.80 17.76
CA VAL A 148 18.40 9.49 18.52
C VAL A 148 17.01 9.05 18.06
N ALA A 149 16.88 8.65 16.78
CA ALA A 149 15.63 8.15 16.19
C ALA A 149 15.09 6.88 16.87
N GLY A 150 15.94 6.08 17.52
CA GLY A 150 15.53 4.91 18.32
C GLY A 150 14.85 5.27 19.65
N HIS A 151 14.86 6.54 20.06
CA HIS A 151 14.29 7.03 21.32
C HIS A 151 13.44 8.30 21.05
N GLY A 152 12.38 8.15 20.23
CA GLY A 152 11.59 9.27 19.69
C GLY A 152 11.07 10.29 20.73
N MET A 153 10.92 9.91 22.00
CA MET A 153 10.57 10.83 23.10
C MET A 153 11.61 11.94 23.33
N GLY A 154 12.90 11.64 23.18
CA GLY A 154 13.99 12.60 23.38
C GLY A 154 13.99 13.72 22.32
N ALA A 155 13.64 13.38 21.07
CA ALA A 155 13.50 14.35 20.00
C ALA A 155 12.24 15.22 20.20
N ALA A 156 11.09 14.62 20.56
CA ALA A 156 9.87 15.36 20.82
C ALA A 156 10.03 16.36 22.00
N ALA A 157 10.72 15.95 23.07
CA ALA A 157 11.01 16.79 24.23
C ALA A 157 11.90 18.02 23.91
N LEU A 158 12.72 17.96 22.86
CA LEU A 158 13.54 19.09 22.40
C LEU A 158 12.75 20.07 21.52
N TRP A 159 11.89 19.56 20.65
CA TRP A 159 11.13 20.37 19.69
C TRP A 159 9.92 21.06 20.29
N LEU A 160 9.26 20.46 21.28
CA LEU A 160 8.03 21.00 21.87
C LEU A 160 8.23 22.36 22.59
N PRO A 161 9.26 22.54 23.44
CA PRO A 161 9.53 23.84 24.06
C PRO A 161 9.98 24.88 23.04
N ALA A 162 10.76 24.47 22.03
CA ALA A 162 11.14 25.36 20.93
C ALA A 162 9.89 25.91 20.22
N ALA A 163 8.94 25.05 19.86
CA ALA A 163 7.67 25.45 19.26
C ALA A 163 6.86 26.46 20.11
N GLN A 164 6.90 26.32 21.44
CA GLN A 164 6.21 27.22 22.37
C GLN A 164 6.93 28.56 22.59
N LEU A 165 8.26 28.58 22.51
CA LEU A 165 9.06 29.76 22.80
C LEU A 165 9.36 30.63 21.57
N MET A 166 9.13 30.09 20.36
CA MET A 166 9.40 30.84 19.13
C MET A 166 8.55 32.12 19.03
N PRO A 167 9.17 33.28 18.78
CA PRO A 167 8.44 34.53 18.58
C PRO A 167 7.75 34.59 17.21
N ASP A 168 8.30 33.91 16.20
CA ASP A 168 7.68 33.76 14.89
C ASP A 168 6.72 32.56 14.88
N ASP A 169 5.45 32.82 14.55
CA ASP A 169 4.41 31.80 14.61
C ASP A 169 4.54 30.73 13.51
N LEU A 170 5.08 31.05 12.32
CA LEU A 170 5.29 30.05 11.25
C LEU A 170 6.44 29.10 11.61
N LEU A 171 7.55 29.63 12.12
CA LEU A 171 8.67 28.83 12.61
C LEU A 171 8.25 27.99 13.82
N GLY A 172 7.50 28.57 14.77
CA GLY A 172 6.94 27.84 15.90
C GLY A 172 6.03 26.68 15.46
N ALA A 173 5.21 26.88 14.42
CA ALA A 173 4.42 25.81 13.82
C ALA A 173 5.27 24.73 13.13
N GLY A 174 6.40 25.10 12.52
CA GLY A 174 7.37 24.16 11.96
C GLY A 174 7.99 23.24 13.03
N TYR A 175 8.40 23.78 14.17
CA TYR A 175 8.91 22.94 15.26
C TYR A 175 7.83 22.07 15.90
N ALA A 176 6.61 22.58 16.01
CA ALA A 176 5.48 21.80 16.50
C ALA A 176 5.20 20.60 15.57
N PHE A 177 5.38 20.75 14.25
CA PHE A 177 5.30 19.65 13.30
C PHE A 177 6.38 18.59 13.55
N HIS A 178 7.65 18.99 13.73
CA HIS A 178 8.73 18.06 14.03
C HIS A 178 8.55 17.35 15.38
N ALA A 179 8.03 18.06 16.39
CA ALA A 179 7.67 17.46 17.67
C ALA A 179 6.57 16.39 17.51
N ALA A 180 5.53 16.68 16.72
CA ALA A 180 4.46 15.74 16.43
C ALA A 180 4.98 14.50 15.68
N GLU A 181 5.83 14.69 14.67
CA GLU A 181 6.43 13.59 13.92
C GLU A 181 7.29 12.68 14.82
N ALA A 182 8.11 13.27 15.67
CA ALA A 182 8.91 12.53 16.65
C ALA A 182 8.04 11.76 17.66
N ALA A 183 6.99 12.39 18.19
CA ALA A 183 6.06 11.75 19.13
C ALA A 183 5.27 10.61 18.47
N SER A 184 4.85 10.77 17.22
CA SER A 184 4.17 9.72 16.45
C SER A 184 5.06 8.49 16.25
N ARG A 185 6.34 8.67 15.92
CA ARG A 185 7.29 7.55 15.82
C ARG A 185 7.58 6.89 17.16
N ALA A 186 7.49 7.65 18.25
CA ALA A 186 7.69 7.16 19.61
C ALA A 186 6.50 6.40 20.19
N GLY A 187 5.31 6.49 19.56
CA GLY A 187 4.08 5.94 20.11
C GLY A 187 3.56 6.70 21.33
N GLU A 188 3.79 8.02 21.40
CA GLU A 188 3.43 8.88 22.55
C GLU A 188 2.22 9.77 22.18
N PRO A 189 0.98 9.28 22.34
CA PRO A 189 -0.22 9.94 21.83
C PRO A 189 -0.49 11.29 22.51
N GLU A 190 -0.19 11.47 23.80
CA GLU A 190 -0.42 12.75 24.48
C GLU A 190 0.53 13.83 23.98
N VAL A 191 1.81 13.50 23.80
CA VAL A 191 2.83 14.45 23.29
C VAL A 191 2.51 14.84 21.85
N LEU A 192 2.07 13.88 21.04
CA LEU A 192 1.60 14.12 19.68
C LEU A 192 0.39 15.09 19.66
N ALA A 193 -0.59 14.89 20.55
CA ALA A 193 -1.76 15.75 20.64
C ALA A 193 -1.41 17.19 21.05
N VAL A 194 -0.51 17.36 22.02
CA VAL A 194 -0.02 18.68 22.45
C VAL A 194 0.75 19.37 21.32
N ALA A 195 1.65 18.65 20.65
CA ALA A 195 2.42 19.17 19.53
C ALA A 195 1.52 19.62 18.36
N ALA A 196 0.54 18.79 17.99
CA ALA A 196 -0.44 19.13 16.96
C ALA A 196 -1.29 20.36 17.35
N SER A 197 -1.68 20.48 18.62
CA SER A 197 -2.44 21.62 19.13
C SER A 197 -1.64 22.93 19.14
N ILE A 198 -0.35 22.87 19.49
CA ILE A 198 0.55 24.03 19.39
C ILE A 198 0.69 24.46 17.93
N ARG A 199 0.90 23.50 17.01
CA ARG A 199 0.99 23.78 15.58
C ARG A 199 -0.25 24.52 15.07
N ALA A 200 -1.43 24.02 15.41
CA ALA A 200 -2.71 24.61 15.03
C ALA A 200 -2.86 26.04 15.56
N THR A 201 -2.54 26.24 16.84
CA THR A 201 -2.65 27.55 17.52
C THR A 201 -1.69 28.58 16.94
N ARG A 202 -0.48 28.15 16.58
CA ARG A 202 0.52 28.99 15.93
C ARG A 202 0.10 29.37 14.52
N LEU A 203 -0.32 28.41 13.70
CA LEU A 203 -0.84 28.69 12.36
C LEU A 203 -2.05 29.61 12.39
N LEU A 204 -2.91 29.52 13.39
CA LEU A 204 -4.07 30.41 13.54
C LEU A 204 -3.67 31.89 13.63
N ARG A 205 -2.51 32.17 14.23
CA ARG A 205 -1.96 33.53 14.38
C ARG A 205 -1.17 33.98 13.15
N ALA A 206 -0.53 33.04 12.46
CA ALA A 206 0.41 33.33 11.37
C ALA A 206 -0.23 33.38 9.96
N VAL A 207 -1.27 32.60 9.72
CA VAL A 207 -1.84 32.37 8.39
C VAL A 207 -2.63 33.58 7.86
N ASP A 208 -2.36 33.98 6.61
CA ASP A 208 -3.22 34.93 5.89
C ASP A 208 -4.56 34.28 5.59
N ARG A 209 -5.63 34.91 6.07
CA ARG A 209 -7.02 34.43 5.94
C ARG A 209 -7.60 34.61 4.54
N ASN A 210 -6.88 35.26 3.64
CA ASN A 210 -7.27 35.40 2.23
C ASN A 210 -6.42 34.53 1.30
N ASP A 211 -5.41 33.84 1.84
CA ASP A 211 -4.54 32.94 1.09
C ASP A 211 -5.03 31.49 1.25
N GLY A 212 -5.54 30.91 0.16
CA GLY A 212 -6.07 29.56 0.14
C GLY A 212 -5.11 28.51 0.72
N PRO A 213 -3.85 28.41 0.25
CA PRO A 213 -2.84 27.51 0.80
C PRO A 213 -2.62 27.64 2.32
N SER A 214 -2.52 28.87 2.82
CA SER A 214 -2.30 29.12 4.25
C SER A 214 -3.51 28.71 5.11
N LEU A 215 -4.74 28.97 4.63
CA LEU A 215 -5.97 28.51 5.30
C LEU A 215 -6.03 26.98 5.43
N VAL A 216 -5.41 26.25 4.51
CA VAL A 216 -5.40 24.80 4.54
C VAL A 216 -4.41 24.25 5.54
N LEU A 217 -3.20 24.82 5.59
CA LEU A 217 -2.22 24.51 6.65
C LEU A 217 -2.86 24.65 8.03
N LEU A 218 -3.65 25.71 8.23
CA LEU A 218 -4.42 25.91 9.46
C LEU A 218 -5.49 24.84 9.66
N PHE A 219 -6.29 24.54 8.62
CA PHE A 219 -7.33 23.52 8.69
C PHE A 219 -6.78 22.16 9.13
N ASP A 220 -5.70 21.72 8.50
CA ASP A 220 -5.10 20.41 8.73
C ASP A 220 -4.47 20.31 10.12
N ALA A 221 -3.83 21.39 10.56
CA ALA A 221 -3.30 21.44 11.90
C ALA A 221 -4.41 21.35 12.95
N VAL A 222 -5.55 22.03 12.74
CA VAL A 222 -6.72 21.95 13.64
C VAL A 222 -7.36 20.55 13.58
N ASP A 223 -7.54 19.97 12.39
CA ASP A 223 -8.08 18.60 12.20
C ASP A 223 -7.18 17.57 12.90
N SER A 224 -5.88 17.60 12.63
CA SER A 224 -4.88 16.72 13.26
C SER A 224 -4.89 16.87 14.78
N ALA A 225 -4.87 18.10 15.30
CA ALA A 225 -4.92 18.35 16.73
C ALA A 225 -6.17 17.77 17.38
N LEU A 226 -7.34 17.95 16.77
CA LEU A 226 -8.60 17.41 17.28
C LEU A 226 -8.63 15.87 17.27
N ARG A 227 -8.13 15.22 16.21
CA ARG A 227 -8.04 13.75 16.16
C ARG A 227 -7.16 13.19 17.28
N HIS A 228 -5.98 13.77 17.46
CA HIS A 228 -5.03 13.28 18.46
C HIS A 228 -5.51 13.57 19.88
N LEU A 229 -6.10 14.74 20.15
CA LEU A 229 -6.71 15.02 21.45
C LEU A 229 -7.83 14.04 21.77
N ALA A 230 -8.66 13.70 20.79
CA ALA A 230 -9.77 12.77 21.04
C ALA A 230 -9.32 11.32 21.31
N ALA A 231 -8.15 10.94 20.80
CA ALA A 231 -7.56 9.62 21.02
C ALA A 231 -6.83 9.51 22.38
N CYS A 232 -6.62 10.61 23.11
CA CYS A 232 -5.96 10.60 24.41
C CYS A 232 -6.92 10.09 25.49
N GLU A 233 -6.42 9.26 26.43
CA GLU A 233 -7.20 8.87 27.62
C GLU A 233 -7.50 10.07 28.53
N ARG A 234 -6.60 11.05 28.56
CA ARG A 234 -6.72 12.30 29.31
C ARG A 234 -6.28 13.48 28.44
N PRO A 235 -7.17 14.01 27.58
CA PRO A 235 -6.84 15.16 26.76
C PRO A 235 -6.48 16.38 27.59
N ASP A 236 -5.45 17.10 27.17
CA ASP A 236 -4.96 18.33 27.80
C ASP A 236 -6.00 19.47 27.65
N GLU A 237 -6.47 20.02 28.78
CA GLU A 237 -7.47 21.08 28.82
C GLU A 237 -6.99 22.38 28.18
N ASP A 238 -5.69 22.70 28.30
CA ASP A 238 -5.10 23.92 27.74
C ASP A 238 -4.98 23.80 26.22
N ALA A 239 -4.58 22.63 25.72
CA ALA A 239 -4.55 22.33 24.29
C ALA A 239 -5.95 22.48 23.65
N TYR A 240 -6.98 21.95 24.32
CA TYR A 240 -8.37 22.16 23.92
C TYR A 240 -8.78 23.64 23.94
N GLY A 241 -8.48 24.35 25.04
CA GLY A 241 -8.82 25.76 25.21
C GLY A 241 -8.22 26.66 24.13
N GLN A 242 -6.99 26.34 23.69
CA GLN A 242 -6.31 27.02 22.60
C GLN A 242 -6.98 26.78 21.26
N LEU A 243 -7.34 25.53 20.93
CA LEU A 243 -8.06 25.20 19.71
C LEU A 243 -9.46 25.83 19.66
N ALA A 244 -10.16 25.96 20.79
CA ALA A 244 -11.49 26.57 20.85
C ALA A 244 -11.49 28.04 20.38
N VAL A 245 -10.34 28.72 20.44
CA VAL A 245 -10.16 30.06 19.87
C VAL A 245 -10.17 30.03 18.34
N ALA A 246 -9.67 28.97 17.70
CA ALA A 246 -9.62 28.83 16.24
C ALA A 246 -11.02 28.84 15.61
N PHE A 247 -11.94 28.10 16.22
CA PHE A 247 -13.33 27.98 15.78
C PHE A 247 -14.13 29.29 15.85
N ARG A 248 -13.74 30.19 16.76
CA ARG A 248 -14.36 31.52 16.88
C ARG A 248 -13.80 32.54 15.90
N THR A 249 -12.64 32.27 15.32
CA THR A 249 -11.83 33.30 14.65
C THR A 249 -11.50 32.98 13.19
N ALA A 250 -11.60 31.73 12.76
CA ALA A 250 -11.35 31.27 11.39
C ALA A 250 -12.57 30.51 10.81
N PRO A 251 -13.34 31.09 9.87
CA PRO A 251 -14.48 30.42 9.24
C PRO A 251 -14.14 29.08 8.58
N ALA A 252 -12.94 28.97 7.99
CA ALA A 252 -12.48 27.76 7.31
C ALA A 252 -12.50 26.52 8.22
N VAL A 253 -12.19 26.67 9.51
CA VAL A 253 -12.18 25.55 10.46
C VAL A 253 -13.54 25.28 11.10
N GLN A 254 -14.56 26.12 10.89
CA GLN A 254 -15.89 25.92 11.50
C GLN A 254 -16.54 24.59 11.09
N SER A 255 -16.21 24.06 9.91
CA SER A 255 -16.69 22.74 9.50
C SER A 255 -16.19 21.58 10.39
N LEU A 256 -15.16 21.80 11.23
CA LEU A 256 -14.66 20.85 12.22
C LEU A 256 -15.35 20.98 13.60
N MET A 257 -16.33 21.88 13.75
CA MET A 257 -16.97 22.16 15.05
C MET A 257 -17.56 20.90 15.71
N PRO A 258 -18.16 19.95 14.95
CA PRO A 258 -18.60 18.69 15.54
C PRO A 258 -17.47 17.90 16.22
N MET A 259 -16.27 17.86 15.62
CA MET A 259 -15.11 17.18 16.21
C MET A 259 -14.64 17.90 17.49
N MET A 260 -14.62 19.24 17.47
CA MET A 260 -14.30 20.04 18.64
C MET A 260 -15.25 19.77 19.82
N LEU A 261 -16.55 19.65 19.54
CA LEU A 261 -17.55 19.32 20.57
C LEU A 261 -17.40 17.89 21.10
N ALA A 262 -16.95 16.95 20.26
CA ALA A 262 -16.65 15.59 20.69
C ALA A 262 -15.43 15.56 21.62
N VAL A 263 -14.34 16.25 21.27
CA VAL A 263 -13.17 16.40 22.17
C VAL A 263 -13.59 17.05 23.49
N PHE A 264 -14.43 18.08 23.47
CA PHE A 264 -14.96 18.69 24.69
C PHE A 264 -15.67 17.70 25.61
N ALA A 265 -16.47 16.80 25.03
CA ALA A 265 -17.19 15.78 25.78
C ALA A 265 -16.24 14.79 26.47
N VAL A 266 -15.17 14.39 25.79
CA VAL A 266 -14.09 13.55 26.34
C VAL A 266 -13.33 14.28 27.45
N VAL A 267 -12.93 15.54 27.21
CA VAL A 267 -12.23 16.39 28.19
C VAL A 267 -13.03 16.57 29.48
N GLN A 268 -14.34 16.77 29.38
CA GLN A 268 -15.21 16.98 30.55
C GLN A 268 -15.51 15.70 31.35
N GLN A 269 -14.96 14.53 30.98
CA GLN A 269 -15.23 13.23 31.60
C GLN A 269 -16.73 12.93 31.77
N SER A 270 -17.55 13.54 30.93
CA SER A 270 -18.98 13.31 30.92
C SER A 270 -19.21 11.90 30.36
N GLU A 271 -20.13 11.11 30.93
CA GLU A 271 -20.81 10.00 30.22
C GLU A 271 -21.67 10.57 29.07
N ALA A 272 -21.10 11.48 28.28
CA ALA A 272 -21.75 12.07 27.15
C ALA A 272 -21.90 10.95 26.12
N SER A 273 -23.09 10.34 26.13
CA SER A 273 -23.78 9.99 24.90
C SER A 273 -23.43 11.09 23.90
N TYR A 274 -22.63 10.74 22.88
CA TYR A 274 -22.31 11.61 21.77
C TYR A 274 -23.56 12.44 21.47
N PRO A 275 -23.54 13.77 21.55
CA PRO A 275 -24.75 14.52 21.26
C PRO A 275 -24.93 14.47 19.74
N ILE A 276 -25.42 13.34 19.26
CA ILE A 276 -26.23 13.20 18.05
C ILE A 276 -27.22 14.39 17.98
N GLU A 277 -27.64 14.93 19.13
CA GLU A 277 -28.46 16.14 19.25
C GLU A 277 -27.80 17.44 18.74
N LEU A 278 -26.47 17.55 18.70
CA LEU A 278 -25.73 18.69 18.14
C LEU A 278 -25.49 18.57 16.62
N VAL A 279 -25.50 17.35 16.07
CA VAL A 279 -25.44 17.08 14.60
C VAL A 279 -26.86 16.97 13.99
N ARG A 280 -27.88 16.74 14.84
CA ARG A 280 -29.32 16.66 14.51
C ARG A 280 -29.85 17.77 13.60
N PRO A 281 -29.42 19.05 13.67
CA PRO A 281 -29.98 20.09 12.82
C PRO A 281 -29.85 19.74 11.33
N MET A 282 -28.73 19.18 10.89
CA MET A 282 -28.54 18.75 9.50
C MET A 282 -29.36 17.51 9.16
N TRP A 283 -29.48 16.54 10.08
CA TRP A 283 -30.15 15.25 9.82
C TRP A 283 -31.67 15.32 9.69
N THR A 284 -32.25 16.43 10.17
CA THR A 284 -33.68 16.74 10.06
C THR A 284 -34.02 17.59 8.82
N LEU A 285 -33.01 18.04 8.06
CA LEU A 285 -33.23 18.78 6.83
C LEU A 285 -33.81 17.85 5.75
N SER A 286 -34.71 18.42 4.93
CA SER A 286 -35.04 17.79 3.66
C SER A 286 -33.76 17.57 2.83
N LEU A 287 -33.71 16.56 1.97
CA LEU A 287 -32.53 16.31 1.12
C LEU A 287 -32.13 17.56 0.32
N GLN A 288 -33.12 18.31 -0.18
CA GLN A 288 -32.90 19.57 -0.90
C GLN A 288 -32.22 20.62 -0.01
N SER A 289 -32.74 20.85 1.20
CA SER A 289 -32.17 21.81 2.16
C SER A 289 -30.80 21.39 2.66
N MET A 290 -30.59 20.07 2.83
CA MET A 290 -29.28 19.53 3.17
C MET A 290 -28.29 19.75 2.02
N ILE A 291 -28.67 19.50 0.78
CA ILE A 291 -27.81 19.76 -0.39
C ILE A 291 -27.52 21.26 -0.52
N GLU A 292 -28.47 22.14 -0.25
CA GLU A 292 -28.27 23.59 -0.30
C GLU A 292 -27.30 24.08 0.79
N GLU A 293 -27.49 23.62 2.03
CA GLU A 293 -26.62 23.92 3.18
C GLU A 293 -25.23 23.29 3.02
N LEU A 294 -25.17 22.08 2.48
CA LEU A 294 -23.92 21.44 2.09
C LEU A 294 -23.30 22.20 0.95
N SER A 295 -24.01 22.63 -0.09
CA SER A 295 -23.40 23.35 -1.21
C SER A 295 -22.78 24.68 -0.79
N SER A 296 -23.42 25.41 0.13
CA SER A 296 -22.85 26.64 0.70
C SER A 296 -21.61 26.37 1.56
N THR A 297 -21.56 25.24 2.28
CA THR A 297 -20.43 24.87 3.15
C THR A 297 -19.31 24.11 2.40
N VAL A 298 -19.68 23.25 1.45
CA VAL A 298 -18.82 22.32 0.71
C VAL A 298 -17.92 23.09 -0.24
N LEU A 299 -18.46 24.07 -0.96
CA LEU A 299 -17.66 24.93 -1.86
C LEU A 299 -16.52 25.63 -1.10
N ASP A 300 -16.76 26.03 0.15
CA ASP A 300 -15.74 26.65 1.00
C ASP A 300 -14.75 25.62 1.59
N THR A 301 -15.14 24.34 1.69
CA THR A 301 -14.26 23.27 2.19
C THR A 301 -13.40 22.60 1.12
N ILE A 302 -13.78 22.65 -0.17
CA ILE A 302 -13.02 22.03 -1.26
C ILE A 302 -11.56 22.55 -1.32
N PRO A 303 -11.28 23.87 -1.22
CA PRO A 303 -9.90 24.36 -1.17
C PRO A 303 -9.09 23.76 -0.02
N ALA A 304 -9.68 23.68 1.18
CA ALA A 304 -9.07 23.03 2.36
C ALA A 304 -8.84 21.53 2.13
N GLU A 305 -9.76 20.85 1.45
CA GLU A 305 -9.64 19.45 1.10
C GLU A 305 -8.51 19.20 0.09
N ILE A 306 -8.42 20.03 -0.95
CA ILE A 306 -7.38 19.96 -1.98
C ILE A 306 -6.00 20.12 -1.35
N ALA A 307 -5.81 21.12 -0.49
CA ALA A 307 -4.49 21.31 0.08
C ALA A 307 -4.19 20.35 1.25
N ARG A 308 -5.18 19.75 1.92
CA ARG A 308 -4.94 18.60 2.82
C ARG A 308 -4.32 17.43 2.08
N GLU A 309 -4.89 17.06 0.95
CA GLU A 309 -4.36 15.98 0.10
C GLU A 309 -2.97 16.31 -0.47
N ARG A 310 -2.64 17.60 -0.63
CA ARG A 310 -1.28 18.04 -1.01
C ARG A 310 -0.29 18.00 0.15
N LEU A 311 -0.75 18.22 1.38
CA LEU A 311 0.08 18.30 2.60
C LEU A 311 0.25 16.95 3.31
N GLY A 312 -0.75 16.08 3.22
CA GLY A 312 -0.71 14.70 3.72
C GLY A 312 0.17 13.80 2.85
N ALA A 313 1.33 14.30 2.43
CA ALA A 313 2.26 13.62 1.56
C ALA A 313 2.75 12.33 2.24
N ASP A 314 2.01 11.22 2.07
CA ASP A 314 2.68 10.05 1.52
C ASP A 314 3.45 10.63 0.32
N VAL A 315 4.78 10.61 0.40
CA VAL A 315 5.61 10.87 -0.77
C VAL A 315 5.09 9.88 -1.79
N VAL A 316 4.24 10.36 -2.69
CA VAL A 316 3.82 9.57 -3.84
C VAL A 316 5.11 9.47 -4.59
N ASP A 317 5.79 8.35 -4.41
CA ASP A 317 6.71 7.92 -5.42
C ASP A 317 5.84 7.90 -6.67
N ASP A 318 6.07 8.86 -7.58
CA ASP A 318 5.47 8.94 -8.91
C ASP A 318 5.76 7.65 -9.72
N SER A 319 6.37 6.64 -9.08
CA SER A 319 6.29 5.23 -9.39
C SER A 319 5.02 4.87 -10.15
N PHE A 320 5.28 4.27 -11.29
CA PHE A 320 4.32 3.66 -12.20
C PHE A 320 3.31 2.81 -11.43
N ALA A 321 2.12 2.60 -12.01
CA ALA A 321 1.21 1.61 -11.44
C ALA A 321 1.92 0.25 -11.37
N LEU A 322 1.71 -0.49 -10.28
CA LEU A 322 2.34 -1.78 -10.05
C LEU A 322 1.31 -2.81 -9.61
N ALA A 323 1.17 -3.87 -10.41
CA ALA A 323 0.50 -5.09 -9.98
C ALA A 323 1.29 -5.78 -8.86
N SER A 324 0.57 -6.22 -7.85
CA SER A 324 1.09 -6.92 -6.68
C SER A 324 0.70 -8.38 -6.74
N TRP A 325 1.73 -9.24 -6.74
CA TRP A 325 1.58 -10.67 -6.52
C TRP A 325 1.19 -11.01 -5.09
N ALA A 326 1.36 -10.08 -4.14
CA ALA A 326 0.95 -10.25 -2.75
C ALA A 326 -0.56 -10.16 -2.60
N THR A 327 -1.16 -9.17 -3.26
CA THR A 327 -2.56 -8.83 -3.06
C THR A 327 -3.42 -9.17 -4.27
N TRP A 328 -2.88 -9.58 -5.42
CA TRP A 328 -3.65 -9.75 -6.67
C TRP A 328 -4.47 -8.50 -7.01
N SER A 329 -3.85 -7.35 -6.83
CA SER A 329 -4.38 -6.06 -7.24
C SER A 329 -3.26 -5.24 -7.85
N PHE A 330 -3.59 -4.09 -8.40
CA PHE A 330 -2.59 -3.06 -8.67
C PHE A 330 -2.88 -1.83 -7.83
N ASP A 331 -1.86 -1.00 -7.73
CA ASP A 331 -1.97 0.29 -7.10
C ASP A 331 -1.60 1.38 -8.12
N HIS A 332 -2.58 2.20 -8.49
CA HIS A 332 -2.41 3.21 -9.53
C HIS A 332 -2.16 4.57 -8.86
N PRO A 333 -1.07 5.28 -9.20
CA PRO A 333 -0.68 6.50 -8.48
C PRO A 333 -1.79 7.54 -8.43
N TYR A 334 -2.52 7.73 -9.53
CA TYR A 334 -3.65 8.68 -9.60
C TYR A 334 -4.95 8.19 -8.93
N TYR A 335 -5.12 6.89 -8.71
CA TYR A 335 -6.32 6.33 -8.08
C TYR A 335 -6.07 5.85 -6.64
N ARG A 336 -4.87 6.08 -6.09
CA ARG A 336 -4.59 5.96 -4.64
C ARG A 336 -5.42 6.92 -3.79
N ARG A 337 -5.69 8.10 -4.34
CA ARG A 337 -6.36 9.22 -3.67
C ARG A 337 -7.67 9.63 -4.36
N ALA A 338 -8.03 8.99 -5.46
CA ALA A 338 -9.23 9.27 -6.23
C ALA A 338 -9.97 7.99 -6.60
N VAL A 339 -11.29 8.09 -6.74
CA VAL A 339 -12.16 6.96 -7.09
C VAL A 339 -12.91 7.32 -8.38
N PRO A 340 -12.75 6.52 -9.46
CA PRO A 340 -13.61 6.64 -10.64
C PRO A 340 -15.09 6.56 -10.26
N HIS A 341 -15.76 7.70 -10.41
CA HIS A 341 -17.16 7.92 -10.03
C HIS A 341 -17.89 8.77 -11.09
N GLY A 342 -19.11 8.39 -11.46
CA GLY A 342 -19.85 9.12 -12.48
C GLY A 342 -19.12 9.07 -13.83
N ALA A 343 -18.99 10.23 -14.47
CA ALA A 343 -18.18 10.42 -15.68
C ALA A 343 -16.80 11.07 -15.39
N SER A 344 -16.28 10.91 -14.17
CA SER A 344 -14.98 11.51 -13.78
C SER A 344 -13.81 11.03 -14.63
N MET A 345 -13.80 9.77 -15.06
CA MET A 345 -12.75 9.24 -15.94
C MET A 345 -12.60 10.06 -17.22
N GLU A 346 -13.70 10.54 -17.80
CA GLU A 346 -13.68 11.37 -19.02
C GLU A 346 -13.10 12.78 -18.77
N ARG A 347 -12.99 13.19 -17.51
CA ARG A 347 -12.49 14.50 -17.08
C ARG A 347 -11.03 14.47 -16.61
N GLU A 348 -10.43 13.29 -16.46
CA GLU A 348 -9.04 13.12 -16.04
C GLU A 348 -8.08 13.62 -17.14
N ARG A 349 -7.07 14.41 -16.75
CA ARG A 349 -6.16 15.08 -17.68
C ARG A 349 -5.41 14.09 -18.56
N ASP A 350 -4.91 13.03 -17.96
CA ASP A 350 -4.11 12.00 -18.61
C ASP A 350 -4.93 10.73 -18.86
N VAL A 351 -6.25 10.88 -19.08
CA VAL A 351 -7.19 9.75 -19.29
C VAL A 351 -6.67 8.73 -20.30
N ASP A 352 -6.08 9.18 -21.40
CA ASP A 352 -5.55 8.30 -22.44
C ASP A 352 -4.44 7.38 -21.90
N ILE A 353 -3.52 7.94 -21.11
CA ILE A 353 -2.43 7.20 -20.49
C ILE A 353 -2.97 6.30 -19.39
N SER A 354 -3.86 6.81 -18.54
CA SER A 354 -4.51 6.03 -17.48
C SER A 354 -5.25 4.82 -18.06
N MET A 355 -5.92 4.95 -19.21
CA MET A 355 -6.59 3.82 -19.86
C MET A 355 -5.61 2.73 -20.33
N LEU A 356 -4.48 3.12 -20.91
CA LEU A 356 -3.44 2.17 -21.31
C LEU A 356 -2.81 1.49 -20.09
N VAL A 357 -2.52 2.24 -19.02
CA VAL A 357 -1.96 1.72 -17.77
C VAL A 357 -2.95 0.79 -17.07
N LEU A 358 -4.22 1.17 -16.92
CA LEU A 358 -5.24 0.30 -16.33
C LEU A 358 -5.42 -0.99 -17.12
N ARG A 359 -5.35 -0.94 -18.46
CA ARG A 359 -5.35 -2.15 -19.30
C ARG A 359 -4.12 -3.03 -19.03
N HIS A 360 -2.95 -2.43 -18.94
CA HIS A 360 -1.70 -3.11 -18.64
C HIS A 360 -1.76 -3.82 -17.28
N GLU A 361 -2.08 -3.09 -16.20
CA GLU A 361 -2.09 -3.64 -14.84
C GLU A 361 -3.24 -4.64 -14.59
N SER A 362 -4.41 -4.43 -15.17
CA SER A 362 -5.49 -5.42 -15.09
C SER A 362 -5.13 -6.72 -15.80
N THR A 363 -4.32 -6.66 -16.86
CA THR A 363 -3.82 -7.85 -17.56
C THR A 363 -2.86 -8.65 -16.68
N HIS A 364 -2.00 -7.98 -15.90
CA HIS A 364 -1.16 -8.64 -14.88
C HIS A 364 -2.02 -9.39 -13.86
N VAL A 365 -3.00 -8.71 -13.25
CA VAL A 365 -3.90 -9.32 -12.26
C VAL A 365 -4.63 -10.52 -12.83
N LEU A 366 -5.19 -10.40 -14.04
CA LEU A 366 -5.88 -11.52 -14.69
C LEU A 366 -4.96 -12.68 -15.05
N SER A 367 -3.71 -12.42 -15.41
CA SER A 367 -2.72 -13.46 -15.73
C SER A 367 -2.37 -14.31 -14.51
N MET A 368 -2.46 -13.72 -13.30
CA MET A 368 -2.27 -14.45 -12.04
C MET A 368 -3.48 -15.32 -11.64
N VAL A 369 -4.66 -15.11 -12.24
CA VAL A 369 -5.88 -15.92 -11.95
C VAL A 369 -5.81 -17.22 -12.74
N GLY A 370 -5.14 -18.23 -12.17
CA GLY A 370 -4.80 -19.44 -12.92
C GLY A 370 -3.88 -20.44 -12.22
N GLY A 371 -3.32 -21.37 -12.99
CA GLY A 371 -2.43 -22.44 -12.50
C GLY A 371 -1.20 -21.93 -11.73
N LEU A 372 -0.60 -20.82 -12.20
CA LEU A 372 0.51 -20.18 -11.51
C LEU A 372 0.08 -19.54 -10.18
N GLY A 373 -1.04 -18.80 -10.18
CA GLY A 373 -1.61 -18.23 -8.96
C GLY A 373 -1.95 -19.29 -7.92
N LEU A 374 -2.51 -20.42 -8.35
CA LEU A 374 -2.79 -21.57 -7.48
C LEU A 374 -1.53 -22.16 -6.86
N ALA A 375 -0.44 -22.26 -7.61
CA ALA A 375 0.84 -22.72 -7.08
C ALA A 375 1.41 -21.75 -6.03
N VAL A 376 1.35 -20.43 -6.30
CA VAL A 376 1.75 -19.40 -5.34
C VAL A 376 0.88 -19.47 -4.09
N MET A 377 -0.44 -19.62 -4.22
CA MET A 377 -1.36 -19.78 -3.10
C MET A 377 -1.08 -21.04 -2.28
N ALA A 378 -0.78 -22.16 -2.93
CA ALA A 378 -0.43 -23.40 -2.25
C ALA A 378 0.85 -23.25 -1.41
N LEU A 379 1.87 -22.56 -1.95
CA LEU A 379 3.09 -22.22 -1.21
C LEU A 379 2.78 -21.32 0.01
N ARG A 380 1.93 -20.30 -0.16
CA ARG A 380 1.52 -19.39 0.93
C ARG A 380 0.78 -20.10 2.05
N ALA A 381 -0.16 -20.97 1.68
CA ALA A 381 -0.88 -21.78 2.65
C ALA A 381 0.04 -22.76 3.37
N ALA A 382 1.02 -23.34 2.66
CA ALA A 382 2.04 -24.16 3.29
C ALA A 382 2.91 -23.35 4.29
N VAL A 383 3.24 -22.09 3.99
CA VAL A 383 3.93 -21.19 4.94
C VAL A 383 3.10 -20.94 6.19
N VAL A 384 1.79 -20.67 6.04
CA VAL A 384 0.82 -20.52 7.14
C VAL A 384 0.74 -21.79 7.98
N GLU A 385 0.64 -22.95 7.35
CA GLU A 385 0.57 -24.24 8.05
C GLU A 385 1.83 -24.50 8.89
N LEU A 386 3.02 -24.21 8.34
CA LEU A 386 4.27 -24.26 9.10
C LEU A 386 4.31 -23.22 10.22
N GLU A 387 3.62 -22.09 10.07
CA GLU A 387 3.55 -21.07 11.10
C GLU A 387 2.74 -21.56 12.30
N LEU A 388 1.62 -22.22 12.05
CA LEU A 388 0.81 -22.84 13.10
C LEU A 388 1.60 -23.89 13.89
N ASP A 389 2.48 -24.65 13.22
CA ASP A 389 3.38 -25.58 13.91
C ASP A 389 4.33 -24.86 14.86
N LEU A 390 4.86 -23.69 14.47
CA LEU A 390 5.72 -22.86 15.33
C LEU A 390 4.93 -22.32 16.54
N TRP A 391 3.71 -21.82 16.34
CA TRP A 391 2.82 -21.40 17.43
C TRP A 391 2.55 -22.57 18.40
N ALA A 392 2.22 -23.75 17.88
CA ALA A 392 1.97 -24.94 18.68
C ALA A 392 3.20 -25.38 19.48
N PHE A 393 4.40 -25.19 18.92
CA PHE A 393 5.64 -25.54 19.58
C PHE A 393 5.98 -24.60 20.74
N TYR A 394 5.81 -23.29 20.55
CA TYR A 394 6.24 -22.32 21.55
C TYR A 394 5.25 -22.10 22.70
N GLN A 395 3.99 -22.55 22.62
CA GLN A 395 2.96 -22.64 23.69
C GLN A 395 2.76 -21.39 24.59
N ARG A 396 3.41 -20.26 24.29
CA ARG A 396 3.53 -19.11 25.20
C ARG A 396 2.58 -17.98 24.90
N SER A 397 1.78 -18.13 23.86
CA SER A 397 1.11 -17.01 23.26
C SER A 397 -0.39 -17.03 23.54
N THR A 398 -0.95 -15.87 23.84
CA THR A 398 -2.40 -15.73 24.00
C THR A 398 -3.09 -15.80 22.63
N ALA A 399 -4.38 -16.18 22.60
CA ALA A 399 -5.19 -16.10 21.38
C ALA A 399 -5.23 -14.66 20.80
N GLN A 400 -4.99 -13.67 21.65
CA GLN A 400 -4.89 -12.26 21.29
C GLN A 400 -3.58 -11.96 20.54
N GLU A 401 -2.42 -12.42 21.03
CA GLU A 401 -1.13 -12.29 20.32
C GLU A 401 -1.16 -12.96 18.94
N PHE A 402 -1.84 -14.10 18.84
CA PHE A 402 -2.08 -14.78 17.57
C PHE A 402 -2.94 -13.94 16.61
N ALA A 403 -3.99 -13.32 17.13
CA ALA A 403 -4.89 -12.47 16.35
C ALA A 403 -4.24 -11.14 15.91
N ASP A 404 -3.34 -10.58 16.74
CA ASP A 404 -2.74 -9.26 16.55
C ASP A 404 -1.48 -9.31 15.68
N SER A 405 -0.61 -10.31 15.88
CA SER A 405 0.66 -10.40 15.14
C SER A 405 0.63 -11.35 13.94
N GLY A 406 -0.15 -12.43 14.01
CA GLY A 406 -0.10 -13.55 13.05
C GLY A 406 1.23 -14.34 13.01
N VAL A 407 2.32 -13.80 13.57
CA VAL A 407 3.67 -14.35 13.46
C VAL A 407 4.18 -14.79 14.85
N ALA A 408 4.52 -16.06 15.00
CA ALA A 408 4.97 -16.68 16.24
C ALA A 408 6.24 -16.01 16.75
N ALA A 409 6.22 -15.65 18.04
CA ALA A 409 7.40 -15.23 18.77
C ALA A 409 8.32 -16.44 19.00
N LEU A 410 9.48 -16.46 18.33
CA LEU A 410 10.43 -17.57 18.41
C LEU A 410 11.24 -17.47 19.71
N GLY A 411 11.19 -18.53 20.52
CA GLY A 411 11.99 -18.70 21.75
C GLY A 411 13.41 -19.22 21.46
N GLU A 412 14.00 -20.01 22.37
CA GLU A 412 15.35 -20.55 22.13
C GLU A 412 15.39 -21.52 20.91
N PRO A 413 16.39 -21.38 20.01
CA PRO A 413 16.56 -22.28 18.88
C PRO A 413 16.72 -23.73 19.28
N ASN A 414 15.89 -24.59 18.67
CA ASN A 414 15.99 -26.04 18.78
C ASN A 414 15.83 -26.69 17.39
N PRO A 415 16.32 -27.93 17.20
CA PRO A 415 16.37 -28.50 15.86
C PRO A 415 15.01 -28.58 15.12
N PRO A 416 13.89 -28.98 15.78
CA PRO A 416 12.57 -28.93 15.15
C PRO A 416 12.14 -27.53 14.68
N THR A 417 12.28 -26.50 15.52
CA THR A 417 11.82 -25.14 15.16
C THR A 417 12.73 -24.49 14.12
N ILE A 418 14.03 -24.79 14.14
CA ILE A 418 14.96 -24.37 13.08
C ILE A 418 14.57 -25.02 11.75
N ALA A 419 14.23 -26.30 11.74
CA ALA A 419 13.83 -27.00 10.52
C ALA A 419 12.53 -26.40 9.93
N ILE A 420 11.52 -26.16 10.77
CA ILE A 420 10.25 -25.56 10.34
C ILE A 420 10.46 -24.15 9.79
N ALA A 421 11.19 -23.29 10.52
CA ALA A 421 11.49 -21.94 10.07
C ALA A 421 12.32 -21.93 8.77
N SER A 422 13.24 -22.88 8.61
CA SER A 422 14.01 -23.04 7.36
C SER A 422 13.12 -23.45 6.18
N TRP A 423 12.17 -24.36 6.39
CA TRP A 423 11.21 -24.72 5.34
C TRP A 423 10.29 -23.56 4.97
N GLN A 424 9.85 -22.75 5.94
CA GLN A 424 9.10 -21.52 5.61
C GLN A 424 9.93 -20.60 4.71
N THR A 425 11.22 -20.38 5.01
CA THR A 425 12.09 -19.57 4.16
C THR A 425 12.28 -20.16 2.76
N ASP A 426 12.37 -21.49 2.64
CA ASP A 426 12.48 -22.17 1.36
C ASP A 426 11.21 -21.98 0.51
N LEU A 427 10.01 -22.06 1.12
CA LEU A 427 8.74 -21.83 0.44
C LEU A 427 8.59 -20.37 -0.02
N LEU A 428 8.99 -19.40 0.81
CA LEU A 428 9.01 -17.99 0.44
C LEU A 428 9.97 -17.71 -0.72
N ALA A 429 11.15 -18.34 -0.72
CA ALA A 429 12.10 -18.24 -1.83
C ALA A 429 11.51 -18.79 -3.14
N LYS A 430 10.76 -19.90 -3.09
CA LYS A 430 10.06 -20.47 -4.26
C LYS A 430 8.98 -19.54 -4.80
N ILE A 431 8.25 -18.82 -3.93
CA ILE A 431 7.30 -17.79 -4.35
C ILE A 431 8.03 -16.70 -5.14
N GLN A 432 9.14 -16.17 -4.61
CA GLN A 432 9.95 -15.16 -5.29
C GLN A 432 10.49 -15.67 -6.64
N VAL A 433 10.99 -16.91 -6.69
CA VAL A 433 11.43 -17.54 -7.94
C VAL A 433 10.31 -17.56 -8.99
N LEU A 434 9.10 -17.98 -8.62
CA LEU A 434 7.97 -17.99 -9.55
C LEU A 434 7.64 -16.58 -10.05
N GLN A 435 7.70 -15.57 -9.17
CA GLN A 435 7.50 -14.17 -9.54
C GLN A 435 8.56 -13.73 -10.56
N ASP A 436 9.85 -13.83 -10.23
CA ASP A 436 10.96 -13.39 -11.08
C ASP A 436 10.96 -14.08 -12.46
N VAL A 437 10.62 -15.37 -12.51
CA VAL A 437 10.63 -16.15 -13.75
C VAL A 437 9.41 -15.85 -14.64
N TRP A 438 8.26 -15.56 -14.05
CA TRP A 438 7.05 -15.30 -14.83
C TRP A 438 6.78 -13.83 -15.09
N ASN A 439 7.38 -12.92 -14.31
CA ASN A 439 7.21 -11.48 -14.46
C ASN A 439 7.52 -11.00 -15.89
N PRO A 440 8.64 -11.41 -16.55
CA PRO A 440 8.89 -11.02 -17.93
C PRO A 440 7.74 -11.41 -18.87
N TRP A 441 7.25 -12.65 -18.77
CA TRP A 441 6.13 -13.10 -19.61
C TRP A 441 4.85 -12.30 -19.36
N PHE A 442 4.53 -11.99 -18.10
CA PHE A 442 3.37 -11.17 -17.74
C PHE A 442 3.50 -9.74 -18.25
N GLU A 443 4.68 -9.13 -18.15
CA GLU A 443 4.97 -7.83 -18.77
C GLU A 443 4.78 -7.89 -20.29
N GLY A 444 5.22 -8.99 -20.92
CA GLY A 444 5.01 -9.21 -22.36
C GLY A 444 3.55 -9.25 -22.77
N ILE A 445 2.72 -9.99 -22.02
CA ILE A 445 1.28 -10.07 -22.27
C ILE A 445 0.60 -8.74 -21.97
N ALA A 446 0.97 -8.05 -20.90
CA ALA A 446 0.42 -6.75 -20.53
C ALA A 446 0.72 -5.69 -21.61
N VAL A 447 1.96 -5.61 -22.10
CA VAL A 447 2.33 -4.72 -23.22
C VAL A 447 1.60 -5.12 -24.51
N PHE A 448 1.41 -6.42 -24.77
CA PHE A 448 0.67 -6.87 -25.94
C PHE A 448 -0.82 -6.50 -25.86
N SER A 449 -1.46 -6.71 -24.70
CA SER A 449 -2.83 -6.26 -24.39
C SER A 449 -2.97 -4.75 -24.57
N GLU A 450 -1.99 -4.00 -24.09
CA GLU A 450 -1.98 -2.54 -24.15
C GLU A 450 -1.90 -2.02 -25.59
N LEU A 451 -1.06 -2.63 -26.44
CA LEU A 451 -0.67 -2.04 -27.74
C LEU A 451 -1.24 -2.75 -28.98
N ALA A 452 -1.56 -4.04 -28.88
CA ALA A 452 -1.93 -4.88 -30.03
C ALA A 452 -3.37 -5.40 -30.00
N ASP A 453 -4.01 -5.39 -28.84
CA ASP A 453 -5.39 -5.83 -28.69
C ASP A 453 -6.36 -4.75 -29.18
N ASP A 454 -6.98 -5.00 -30.33
CA ASP A 454 -8.03 -4.17 -30.93
C ASP A 454 -9.40 -4.80 -30.65
N PRO A 455 -10.11 -4.36 -29.59
CA PRO A 455 -11.41 -4.91 -29.24
C PRO A 455 -12.52 -4.58 -30.26
N THR A 456 -12.26 -3.74 -31.27
CA THR A 456 -13.24 -3.45 -32.35
C THR A 456 -13.15 -4.42 -33.53
N ALA A 457 -12.14 -5.31 -33.53
CA ALA A 457 -11.89 -6.24 -34.62
C ALA A 457 -12.89 -7.42 -34.67
N ASP A 458 -13.58 -7.69 -33.57
CA ASP A 458 -14.58 -8.75 -33.44
C ASP A 458 -15.71 -8.29 -32.48
N ASP A 459 -16.87 -8.92 -32.54
CA ASP A 459 -18.00 -8.65 -31.63
C ASP A 459 -17.83 -9.38 -30.27
N ASP A 460 -16.75 -10.14 -30.10
CA ASP A 460 -16.51 -10.98 -28.92
C ASP A 460 -16.06 -10.18 -27.68
N ASP A 461 -16.58 -10.60 -26.52
CA ASP A 461 -16.34 -9.96 -25.24
C ASP A 461 -14.97 -10.33 -24.66
N THR A 462 -14.21 -9.32 -24.21
CA THR A 462 -13.01 -9.53 -23.40
C THR A 462 -13.21 -8.97 -22.01
N ILE A 463 -12.80 -9.74 -21.00
CA ILE A 463 -12.90 -9.35 -19.58
C ILE A 463 -12.23 -7.98 -19.33
N VAL A 464 -11.10 -7.71 -20.00
CA VAL A 464 -10.38 -6.44 -19.88
C VAL A 464 -11.13 -5.29 -20.55
N GLY A 465 -11.71 -5.50 -21.75
CA GLY A 465 -12.55 -4.51 -22.40
C GLY A 465 -13.79 -4.17 -21.57
N ASP A 466 -14.50 -5.19 -21.08
CA ASP A 466 -15.67 -5.01 -20.23
C ASP A 466 -15.32 -4.28 -18.94
N LEU A 467 -14.20 -4.62 -18.29
CA LEU A 467 -13.72 -3.93 -17.09
C LEU A 467 -13.59 -2.43 -17.31
N MET A 468 -12.95 -2.07 -18.42
CA MET A 468 -12.62 -0.68 -18.74
C MET A 468 -13.87 0.14 -19.10
N THR A 469 -14.82 -0.45 -19.83
CA THR A 469 -16.09 0.22 -20.18
C THR A 469 -16.95 0.57 -18.96
N GLN A 470 -16.78 -0.18 -17.87
CA GLN A 470 -17.56 -0.05 -16.65
C GLN A 470 -16.99 0.96 -15.64
N LEU A 471 -15.88 1.62 -15.96
CA LEU A 471 -15.32 2.71 -15.14
C LEU A 471 -16.13 4.00 -15.21
N ILE A 472 -17.03 4.12 -16.21
CA ILE A 472 -17.90 5.27 -16.41
C ILE A 472 -19.32 4.86 -16.00
N ASP A 473 -19.87 5.55 -15.00
CA ASP A 473 -21.23 5.28 -14.51
C ASP A 473 -22.25 5.96 -15.43
N ARG A 474 -23.00 5.17 -16.20
CA ARG A 474 -24.09 5.64 -17.05
C ARG A 474 -25.37 4.86 -16.70
N PRO A 475 -26.28 5.42 -15.88
CA PRO A 475 -27.54 4.76 -15.59
C PRO A 475 -28.35 4.63 -16.88
N PRO A 476 -28.99 3.48 -17.13
CA PRO A 476 -29.83 3.32 -18.31
C PRO A 476 -31.04 4.26 -18.24
N GLU A 477 -31.20 5.14 -19.25
CA GLU A 477 -32.36 6.04 -19.37
C GLU A 477 -33.67 5.28 -19.67
N SER A 478 -33.58 4.05 -20.18
CA SER A 478 -34.73 3.27 -20.66
C SER A 478 -35.27 2.25 -19.65
N ALA A 479 -36.58 2.00 -19.73
CA ALA A 479 -37.27 1.04 -18.87
C ALA A 479 -37.21 -0.41 -19.39
N SER A 480 -36.97 -0.64 -20.69
CA SER A 480 -36.98 -1.98 -21.28
C SER A 480 -35.58 -2.64 -21.28
N VAL A 481 -35.53 -3.95 -21.02
CA VAL A 481 -34.27 -4.72 -20.97
C VAL A 481 -33.53 -4.71 -22.32
N GLU A 482 -34.28 -4.73 -23.43
CA GLU A 482 -33.72 -4.75 -24.79
C GLU A 482 -33.07 -3.42 -25.17
N GLU A 483 -33.70 -2.29 -24.87
CA GLU A 483 -33.10 -0.97 -25.08
C GLU A 483 -31.87 -0.77 -24.20
N ARG A 484 -31.88 -1.29 -22.97
CA ARG A 484 -30.70 -1.28 -22.09
C ARG A 484 -29.53 -2.05 -22.68
N ARG A 485 -29.79 -3.26 -23.19
CA ARG A 485 -28.76 -4.08 -23.84
C ARG A 485 -28.19 -3.38 -25.09
N ALA A 486 -29.04 -2.76 -25.90
CA ALA A 486 -28.59 -2.00 -27.07
C ALA A 486 -27.76 -0.77 -26.69
N ALA A 487 -28.17 -0.02 -25.66
CA ALA A 487 -27.42 1.13 -25.15
C ALA A 487 -26.06 0.74 -24.56
N LEU A 488 -25.99 -0.42 -23.88
CA LEU A 488 -24.76 -0.99 -23.37
C LEU A 488 -23.79 -1.33 -24.50
N ALA A 489 -24.25 -2.08 -25.51
CA ALA A 489 -23.43 -2.43 -26.67
C ALA A 489 -22.91 -1.18 -27.40
N ALA A 490 -23.75 -0.15 -27.54
CA ALA A 490 -23.34 1.12 -28.15
C ALA A 490 -22.29 1.88 -27.32
N THR A 491 -22.43 1.89 -25.98
CA THR A 491 -21.48 2.54 -25.07
C THR A 491 -20.13 1.82 -25.09
N ARG A 492 -20.16 0.49 -25.05
CA ARG A 492 -18.95 -0.33 -25.16
C ARG A 492 -18.23 -0.10 -26.48
N LEU A 493 -18.94 -0.16 -27.61
CA LEU A 493 -18.35 0.09 -28.92
C LEU A 493 -17.74 1.49 -29.04
N ALA A 494 -18.37 2.51 -28.43
CA ALA A 494 -17.82 3.85 -28.39
C ALA A 494 -16.50 3.92 -27.58
N PHE A 495 -16.45 3.23 -26.43
CA PHE A 495 -15.27 3.13 -25.59
C PHE A 495 -14.13 2.37 -26.30
N GLU A 496 -14.43 1.23 -26.93
CA GLU A 496 -13.46 0.42 -27.66
C GLU A 496 -12.83 1.23 -28.81
N ARG A 497 -13.64 1.98 -29.56
CA ARG A 497 -13.13 2.89 -30.61
C ARG A 497 -12.24 4.00 -30.04
N GLN A 498 -12.60 4.56 -28.88
CA GLN A 498 -11.75 5.55 -28.20
C GLN A 498 -10.41 4.91 -27.81
N PHE A 499 -10.45 3.70 -27.25
CA PHE A 499 -9.25 2.97 -26.84
C PHE A 499 -8.33 2.66 -28.03
N VAL A 500 -8.87 2.19 -29.16
CA VAL A 500 -8.09 1.94 -30.38
C VAL A 500 -7.45 3.22 -30.92
N SER A 501 -8.18 4.34 -30.90
CA SER A 501 -7.66 5.66 -31.28
C SER A 501 -6.51 6.11 -30.37
N ILE A 502 -6.61 5.84 -29.07
CA ILE A 502 -5.55 6.09 -28.09
C ILE A 502 -4.31 5.25 -28.41
N GLN A 503 -4.48 3.95 -28.63
CA GLN A 503 -3.39 3.04 -29.02
C GLN A 503 -2.69 3.50 -30.30
N GLU A 504 -3.44 3.93 -31.33
CA GLU A 504 -2.84 4.40 -32.59
C GLU A 504 -1.99 5.66 -32.41
N ARG A 505 -2.45 6.58 -31.56
CA ARG A 505 -1.77 7.85 -31.32
C ARG A 505 -0.57 7.70 -30.39
N LEU A 506 -0.71 6.95 -29.29
CA LEU A 506 0.29 6.88 -28.22
C LEU A 506 1.14 5.60 -28.26
N GLY A 507 0.64 4.53 -28.88
CA GLY A 507 1.26 3.21 -28.86
C GLY A 507 2.70 3.16 -29.40
N PRO A 508 3.05 3.84 -30.51
CA PRO A 508 4.43 3.89 -30.98
C PRO A 508 5.40 4.53 -29.98
N GLU A 509 4.98 5.60 -29.29
CA GLU A 509 5.80 6.27 -28.28
C GLU A 509 5.93 5.41 -27.02
N ARG A 510 4.85 4.75 -26.58
CA ARG A 510 4.88 3.79 -25.47
C ARG A 510 5.77 2.58 -25.77
N LEU A 511 5.68 2.04 -26.98
CA LEU A 511 6.57 0.95 -27.41
C LEU A 511 8.04 1.38 -27.39
N GLN A 512 8.34 2.61 -27.85
CA GLN A 512 9.69 3.14 -27.77
C GLN A 512 10.17 3.27 -26.31
N TYR A 513 9.29 3.66 -25.38
CA TYR A 513 9.60 3.69 -23.95
C TYR A 513 9.95 2.30 -23.41
N TYR A 514 9.19 1.26 -23.76
CA TYR A 514 9.49 -0.11 -23.31
C TYR A 514 10.82 -0.66 -23.82
N TYR A 515 11.32 -0.16 -24.96
CA TYR A 515 12.64 -0.49 -25.51
C TYR A 515 13.75 0.47 -25.07
N TRP A 516 13.49 1.39 -24.13
CA TRP A 516 14.53 2.28 -23.63
C TRP A 516 15.48 1.53 -22.68
N GLU A 517 16.75 1.91 -22.63
CA GLU A 517 17.81 1.25 -21.84
C GLU A 517 17.43 1.03 -20.35
N THR A 518 16.64 1.93 -19.76
CA THR A 518 16.22 1.85 -18.34
C THR A 518 14.99 0.96 -18.11
N ALA A 519 14.16 0.73 -19.13
CA ALA A 519 12.94 -0.06 -19.05
C ALA A 519 13.06 -1.41 -19.76
N GLY A 520 14.01 -1.52 -20.69
CA GLY A 520 14.25 -2.66 -21.56
C GLY A 520 14.38 -3.99 -20.83
N PRO A 521 15.18 -4.10 -19.76
CA PRO A 521 15.34 -5.34 -19.00
C PRO A 521 14.01 -5.92 -18.47
N LYS A 522 13.05 -5.05 -18.13
CA LYS A 522 11.73 -5.42 -17.61
C LYS A 522 10.76 -5.86 -18.72
N TYR A 523 10.64 -5.07 -19.79
CA TYR A 523 9.55 -5.25 -20.77
C TYR A 523 9.93 -6.02 -22.04
N VAL A 524 11.16 -5.85 -22.55
CA VAL A 524 11.51 -6.29 -23.91
C VAL A 524 11.49 -7.82 -24.04
N GLY A 525 11.99 -8.53 -23.04
CA GLY A 525 12.15 -9.99 -23.09
C GLY A 525 10.82 -10.72 -23.31
N GLY A 526 9.85 -10.47 -22.42
CA GLY A 526 8.53 -11.06 -22.57
C GLY A 526 7.76 -10.55 -23.77
N TYR A 527 7.80 -9.24 -24.04
CA TYR A 527 7.05 -8.69 -25.18
C TYR A 527 7.50 -9.31 -26.50
N LEU A 528 8.81 -9.48 -26.70
CA LEU A 528 9.34 -10.16 -27.88
C LEU A 528 8.95 -11.63 -27.95
N ALA A 529 9.00 -12.36 -26.84
CA ALA A 529 8.58 -13.76 -26.80
C ALA A 529 7.09 -13.92 -27.16
N VAL A 530 6.22 -13.08 -26.59
CA VAL A 530 4.79 -13.03 -26.92
C VAL A 530 4.59 -12.74 -28.41
N ARG A 531 5.28 -11.75 -28.96
CA ARG A 531 5.20 -11.41 -30.38
C ARG A 531 5.65 -12.55 -31.29
N ALA A 532 6.73 -13.24 -30.93
CA ALA A 532 7.24 -14.38 -31.67
C ALA A 532 6.29 -15.59 -31.60
N VAL A 533 5.60 -15.82 -30.47
CA VAL A 533 4.52 -16.80 -30.34
C VAL A 533 3.39 -16.49 -31.33
N VAL A 534 2.90 -15.25 -31.34
CA VAL A 534 1.82 -14.83 -32.26
C VAL A 534 2.23 -14.96 -33.72
N ALA A 535 3.45 -14.54 -34.07
CA ALA A 535 3.99 -14.73 -35.41
C ALA A 535 4.05 -16.21 -35.81
N SER A 536 4.36 -17.10 -34.86
CA SER A 536 4.35 -18.54 -35.09
C SER A 536 2.95 -19.08 -35.36
N TRP A 537 1.95 -18.62 -34.60
CA TRP A 537 0.55 -18.95 -34.85
C TRP A 537 0.10 -18.48 -36.23
N ARG A 538 0.43 -17.23 -36.60
CA ARG A 538 0.12 -16.68 -37.92
C ARG A 538 0.73 -17.50 -39.06
N ALA A 539 1.99 -17.93 -38.88
CA ALA A 539 2.68 -18.76 -39.87
C ALA A 539 2.05 -20.15 -40.05
N ARG A 540 1.44 -20.73 -39.01
CA ARG A 540 0.86 -22.08 -39.06
C ARG A 540 -0.65 -22.11 -39.33
N ALA A 541 -1.42 -21.24 -38.68
CA ALA A 541 -2.87 -21.24 -38.71
C ALA A 541 -3.46 -20.30 -39.77
N GLY A 542 -2.68 -19.32 -40.25
CA GLY A 542 -3.13 -18.26 -41.16
C GLY A 542 -3.31 -16.92 -40.46
N PRO A 543 -3.94 -15.93 -41.11
CA PRO A 543 -4.13 -14.60 -40.54
C PRO A 543 -4.86 -14.66 -39.19
N MET A 544 -4.27 -14.03 -38.18
CA MET A 544 -4.83 -13.93 -36.82
C MET A 544 -4.61 -12.50 -36.33
N SER A 545 -5.70 -11.85 -35.89
CA SER A 545 -5.64 -10.49 -35.34
C SER A 545 -4.96 -10.48 -33.97
N GLY A 546 -4.42 -9.34 -33.57
CA GLY A 546 -3.87 -9.12 -32.24
C GLY A 546 -4.90 -9.38 -31.14
N HIS A 547 -6.17 -9.03 -31.38
CA HIS A 547 -7.29 -9.32 -30.49
C HIS A 547 -7.50 -10.82 -30.25
N ALA A 548 -7.62 -11.61 -31.32
CA ALA A 548 -7.79 -13.05 -31.23
C ALA A 548 -6.58 -13.70 -30.52
N ALA A 549 -5.37 -13.27 -30.88
CA ALA A 549 -4.14 -13.73 -30.25
C ALA A 549 -4.10 -13.41 -28.75
N MET A 550 -4.45 -12.18 -28.34
CA MET A 550 -4.46 -11.76 -26.94
C MET A 550 -5.42 -12.61 -26.09
N ARG A 551 -6.61 -12.88 -26.62
CA ARG A 551 -7.59 -13.77 -25.96
C ARG A 551 -7.02 -15.17 -25.73
N HIS A 552 -6.37 -15.75 -26.72
CA HIS A 552 -5.75 -17.07 -26.58
C HIS A 552 -4.58 -17.05 -25.60
N LEU A 553 -3.68 -16.05 -25.70
CA LEU A 553 -2.53 -15.89 -24.81
C LEU A 553 -2.95 -15.75 -23.35
N LEU A 554 -3.93 -14.90 -23.06
CA LEU A 554 -4.42 -14.69 -21.69
C LEU A 554 -5.09 -15.97 -21.16
N HIS A 555 -5.93 -16.63 -21.95
CA HIS A 555 -6.58 -17.87 -21.52
C HIS A 555 -5.58 -19.02 -21.32
N LEU A 556 -4.54 -19.13 -22.15
CA LEU A 556 -3.47 -20.11 -21.98
C LEU A 556 -2.65 -19.81 -20.73
N THR A 557 -2.28 -18.55 -20.51
CA THR A 557 -1.49 -18.14 -19.33
C THR A 557 -2.23 -18.45 -18.03
N ARG A 558 -3.55 -18.21 -18.01
CA ARG A 558 -4.40 -18.54 -16.87
C ARG A 558 -4.55 -20.05 -16.66
N PHE A 559 -4.88 -20.81 -17.70
CA PHE A 559 -5.42 -22.16 -17.49
C PHE A 559 -4.53 -23.30 -17.98
N ALA A 560 -3.55 -23.04 -18.85
CA ALA A 560 -2.64 -24.07 -19.38
C ALA A 560 -1.33 -24.21 -18.57
N THR A 561 -1.17 -23.45 -17.49
CA THR A 561 0.05 -23.42 -16.67
C THR A 561 0.10 -24.48 -15.56
N SER A 562 -1.04 -25.09 -15.22
CA SER A 562 -1.18 -26.01 -14.08
C SER A 562 -0.33 -27.28 -14.15
N ASP A 563 -0.14 -27.83 -15.35
CA ASP A 563 0.34 -29.22 -15.50
C ASP A 563 1.84 -29.34 -15.82
N SER A 564 2.42 -28.32 -16.47
CA SER A 564 3.79 -28.41 -17.00
C SER A 564 4.62 -27.12 -16.87
N ALA A 565 4.00 -26.01 -16.47
CA ALA A 565 4.67 -24.72 -16.42
C ALA A 565 5.18 -24.39 -15.00
N VAL A 566 4.65 -25.06 -13.97
CA VAL A 566 5.13 -24.99 -12.59
C VAL A 566 5.88 -26.29 -12.25
N PRO A 567 7.17 -26.22 -11.84
CA PRO A 567 7.93 -27.39 -11.41
C PRO A 567 7.34 -28.03 -10.16
N ALA A 568 7.91 -29.17 -9.78
CA ALA A 568 7.53 -29.82 -8.54
C ALA A 568 7.84 -28.93 -7.31
N LEU A 569 6.83 -28.59 -6.51
CA LEU A 569 6.99 -27.71 -5.33
C LEU A 569 7.82 -28.37 -4.21
N SER A 570 8.04 -29.69 -4.29
CA SER A 570 8.87 -30.47 -3.36
C SER A 570 10.37 -30.31 -3.59
N LEU A 571 10.80 -29.75 -4.73
CA LEU A 571 12.22 -29.56 -5.06
C LEU A 571 12.93 -28.63 -4.06
N PRO A 572 14.23 -28.81 -3.80
CA PRO A 572 15.04 -27.81 -3.10
C PRO A 572 15.00 -26.45 -3.81
N PRO A 573 15.12 -25.30 -3.11
CA PRO A 573 15.00 -23.97 -3.73
C PRO A 573 15.91 -23.72 -4.93
N ASP A 574 17.17 -24.15 -4.87
CA ASP A 574 18.14 -23.96 -5.96
C ASP A 574 17.75 -24.80 -7.20
N GLU A 575 17.38 -26.07 -7.01
CA GLU A 575 16.90 -26.94 -8.08
C GLU A 575 15.55 -26.46 -8.65
N PHE A 576 14.69 -25.91 -7.78
CA PHE A 576 13.42 -25.33 -8.18
C PHE A 576 13.60 -24.09 -9.05
N ALA A 577 14.58 -23.24 -8.76
CA ALA A 577 14.88 -22.05 -9.56
C ALA A 577 15.27 -22.41 -10.99
N ASP A 578 16.20 -23.34 -11.17
CA ASP A 578 16.59 -23.82 -12.50
C ASP A 578 15.42 -24.49 -13.23
N ALA A 579 14.67 -25.34 -12.52
CA ALA A 579 13.52 -26.03 -13.07
C ALA A 579 12.40 -25.06 -13.49
N ALA A 580 12.19 -23.96 -12.75
CA ALA A 580 11.16 -22.97 -13.06
C ALA A 580 11.44 -22.25 -14.37
N VAL A 581 12.69 -21.86 -14.61
CA VAL A 581 13.09 -21.21 -15.87
C VAL A 581 12.92 -22.19 -17.04
N GLU A 582 13.38 -23.44 -16.90
CA GLU A 582 13.21 -24.45 -17.95
C GLU A 582 11.74 -24.79 -18.24
N ALA A 583 10.92 -24.90 -17.19
CA ALA A 583 9.49 -25.17 -17.31
C ALA A 583 8.77 -24.03 -18.05
N MET A 584 9.07 -22.78 -17.70
CA MET A 584 8.52 -21.61 -18.39
C MET A 584 8.95 -21.57 -19.86
N LEU A 585 10.25 -21.72 -20.17
CA LEU A 585 10.74 -21.72 -21.56
C LEU A 585 10.18 -22.88 -22.38
N SER A 586 10.06 -24.07 -21.78
CA SER A 586 9.42 -25.23 -22.40
C SER A 586 7.95 -24.96 -22.71
N TRP A 587 7.23 -24.35 -21.76
CA TRP A 587 5.84 -23.95 -21.94
C TRP A 587 5.70 -22.91 -23.06
N VAL A 588 6.52 -21.86 -23.10
CA VAL A 588 6.51 -20.84 -24.18
C VAL A 588 6.75 -21.48 -25.55
N ARG A 589 7.70 -22.43 -25.66
CA ARG A 589 7.91 -23.20 -26.90
C ARG A 589 6.67 -24.01 -27.27
N GLY A 590 6.06 -24.68 -26.30
CA GLY A 590 4.85 -25.46 -26.52
C GLY A 590 3.68 -24.59 -26.98
N VAL A 591 3.47 -23.45 -26.34
CA VAL A 591 2.48 -22.43 -26.73
C VAL A 591 2.74 -21.95 -28.15
N ALA A 592 4.00 -21.62 -28.46
CA ALA A 592 4.39 -21.22 -29.80
C ALA A 592 4.02 -22.30 -30.82
N ASN A 593 4.14 -23.59 -30.48
CA ASN A 593 3.94 -24.76 -31.37
C ASN A 593 2.55 -25.41 -31.30
N ILE A 594 1.52 -24.72 -30.78
CA ILE A 594 0.14 -25.23 -30.82
C ILE A 594 -0.27 -25.50 -32.28
N ASP A 595 -0.92 -26.66 -32.49
CA ASP A 595 -1.42 -27.08 -33.81
C ASP A 595 -2.47 -26.10 -34.37
N ALA A 596 -2.45 -25.89 -35.68
CA ALA A 596 -3.37 -24.99 -36.37
C ALA A 596 -4.84 -25.39 -36.21
N GLY A 597 -5.15 -26.69 -36.13
CA GLY A 597 -6.50 -27.19 -35.88
C GLY A 597 -6.99 -26.88 -34.47
N HIS A 598 -6.10 -26.88 -33.47
CA HIS A 598 -6.44 -26.48 -32.11
C HIS A 598 -6.72 -24.98 -31.99
N LEU A 599 -5.89 -24.15 -32.63
CA LEU A 599 -6.13 -22.69 -32.66
C LEU A 599 -7.47 -22.37 -33.33
N ARG A 600 -7.74 -22.96 -34.52
CA ARG A 600 -9.03 -22.78 -35.20
C ARG A 600 -10.22 -23.26 -34.37
N PHE A 601 -10.10 -24.41 -33.71
CA PHE A 601 -11.16 -24.90 -32.83
C PHE A 601 -11.47 -23.91 -31.70
N ALA A 602 -10.42 -23.33 -31.10
CA ALA A 602 -10.56 -22.34 -30.04
C ALA A 602 -11.21 -21.05 -30.56
N GLU A 603 -10.86 -20.60 -31.77
CA GLU A 603 -11.48 -19.45 -32.44
C GLU A 603 -12.96 -19.69 -32.82
N GLU A 604 -13.30 -20.89 -33.30
CA GLU A 604 -14.67 -21.25 -33.72
C GLU A 604 -15.62 -21.52 -32.54
N SER A 605 -15.09 -21.63 -31.32
CA SER A 605 -15.83 -22.05 -30.12
C SER A 605 -15.72 -21.09 -28.94
N PRO A 606 -15.75 -19.75 -29.12
CA PRO A 606 -15.46 -18.79 -28.06
C PRO A 606 -16.36 -19.04 -26.83
N GLY A 607 -15.75 -19.10 -25.64
CA GLY A 607 -16.45 -19.36 -24.38
C GLY A 607 -17.00 -20.78 -24.18
N SER A 608 -16.80 -21.72 -25.13
CA SER A 608 -17.30 -23.11 -25.05
C SER A 608 -16.21 -24.18 -25.03
N PHE A 609 -14.95 -23.75 -24.85
CA PHE A 609 -13.79 -24.61 -24.68
C PHE A 609 -12.96 -24.19 -23.47
N ARG A 610 -12.10 -25.11 -23.01
CA ARG A 610 -11.01 -24.82 -22.07
C ARG A 610 -9.72 -25.42 -22.58
N TRP A 611 -8.59 -24.77 -22.30
CA TRP A 611 -7.27 -25.38 -22.50
C TRP A 611 -7.00 -26.37 -21.36
N VAL A 612 -6.60 -27.60 -21.71
CA VAL A 612 -6.05 -28.58 -20.78
C VAL A 612 -4.64 -28.91 -21.29
N GLY A 613 -3.64 -28.45 -20.56
CA GLY A 613 -2.32 -28.19 -21.13
C GLY A 613 -2.45 -27.35 -22.40
N LEU A 614 -1.81 -27.77 -23.49
CA LEU A 614 -1.79 -27.05 -24.77
C LEU A 614 -2.82 -27.57 -25.79
N ARG A 615 -3.89 -28.23 -25.30
CA ARG A 615 -4.98 -28.74 -26.15
C ARG A 615 -6.31 -28.15 -25.73
N PRO A 616 -7.10 -27.61 -26.66
CA PRO A 616 -8.43 -27.11 -26.36
C PRO A 616 -9.40 -28.29 -26.34
N LEU A 617 -10.17 -28.41 -25.27
CA LEU A 617 -11.20 -29.42 -25.13
C LEU A 617 -12.57 -28.75 -25.08
N LYS A 618 -13.54 -29.37 -25.77
CA LYS A 618 -14.93 -28.95 -25.70
C LYS A 618 -15.43 -29.15 -24.28
N GLY A 619 -15.90 -28.07 -23.68
CA GLY A 619 -16.41 -28.08 -22.34
C GLY A 619 -16.82 -26.67 -21.98
N ALA A 620 -18.12 -26.42 -21.91
CA ALA A 620 -18.62 -25.43 -20.98
C ALA A 620 -18.43 -26.08 -19.62
N GLY A 621 -17.27 -25.88 -18.99
CA GLY A 621 -17.14 -26.27 -17.60
C GLY A 621 -18.23 -25.50 -16.86
N SER A 622 -19.23 -26.19 -16.31
CA SER A 622 -19.97 -25.56 -15.22
C SER A 622 -18.92 -25.18 -14.19
N LEU A 623 -19.07 -24.00 -13.58
CA LEU A 623 -18.08 -23.54 -12.61
C LEU A 623 -17.85 -24.59 -11.51
N ASP A 624 -18.87 -25.39 -11.17
CA ASP A 624 -18.76 -26.53 -10.24
C ASP A 624 -17.68 -27.55 -10.64
N GLU A 625 -17.50 -27.88 -11.92
CA GLU A 625 -16.41 -28.76 -12.38
C GLU A 625 -15.05 -28.05 -12.31
N ALA A 626 -15.01 -26.73 -12.57
CA ALA A 626 -13.79 -25.93 -12.47
C ALA A 626 -13.35 -25.73 -11.01
N THR A 627 -14.27 -25.40 -10.10
CA THR A 627 -14.03 -25.24 -8.66
C THR A 627 -13.59 -26.55 -8.03
N THR A 628 -14.26 -27.66 -8.35
CA THR A 628 -13.82 -28.99 -7.87
C THR A 628 -12.41 -29.34 -8.38
N THR A 629 -12.06 -28.94 -9.61
CA THR A 629 -10.72 -29.14 -10.16
C THR A 629 -9.69 -28.22 -9.48
N VAL A 630 -10.06 -26.98 -9.16
CA VAL A 630 -9.21 -26.01 -8.46
C VAL A 630 -8.90 -26.48 -7.04
N ASP A 631 -9.89 -26.94 -6.29
CA ASP A 631 -9.70 -27.44 -4.93
C ASP A 631 -8.78 -28.67 -4.89
N VAL A 632 -8.96 -29.60 -5.84
CA VAL A 632 -8.11 -30.79 -5.96
C VAL A 632 -6.67 -30.39 -6.29
N LEU A 633 -6.46 -29.56 -7.33
CA LEU A 633 -5.14 -29.11 -7.72
C LEU A 633 -4.45 -28.31 -6.61
N TYR A 634 -5.19 -27.44 -5.92
CA TYR A 634 -4.66 -26.68 -4.80
C TYR A 634 -4.16 -27.60 -3.68
N ARG A 635 -4.98 -28.59 -3.27
CA ARG A 635 -4.58 -29.57 -2.25
C ARG A 635 -3.38 -30.39 -2.68
N GLU A 636 -3.35 -30.86 -3.93
CA GLU A 636 -2.21 -31.62 -4.48
C GLU A 636 -0.91 -30.79 -4.43
N ARG A 637 -0.98 -29.51 -4.81
CA ARG A 637 0.17 -28.60 -4.76
C ARG A 637 0.60 -28.27 -3.33
N MET A 638 -0.35 -28.09 -2.42
CA MET A 638 -0.05 -27.83 -1.02
C MET A 638 0.61 -29.06 -0.36
N ASP A 639 0.07 -30.26 -0.59
CA ASP A 639 0.65 -31.51 -0.12
C ASP A 639 2.08 -31.68 -0.68
N GLU A 640 2.28 -31.39 -1.97
CA GLU A 640 3.59 -31.40 -2.61
C GLU A 640 4.57 -30.41 -1.95
N ALA A 641 4.13 -29.19 -1.64
CA ALA A 641 4.95 -28.18 -0.96
C ALA A 641 5.33 -28.61 0.47
N LEU A 642 4.44 -29.34 1.16
CA LEU A 642 4.63 -29.81 2.54
C LEU A 642 5.34 -31.16 2.66
N GLN A 643 5.53 -31.90 1.56
CA GLN A 643 6.21 -33.22 1.56
C GLN A 643 7.55 -33.24 2.32
N PRO A 644 8.46 -32.25 2.14
CA PRO A 644 9.72 -32.22 2.89
C PRO A 644 9.51 -32.19 4.41
N ALA A 645 8.49 -31.46 4.89
CA ALA A 645 8.16 -31.37 6.30
C ALA A 645 7.51 -32.65 6.83
N MET A 646 6.60 -33.25 6.06
CA MET A 646 5.92 -34.50 6.42
C MET A 646 6.88 -35.68 6.58
N ALA A 647 7.95 -35.73 5.78
CA ALA A 647 8.97 -36.77 5.86
C ALA A 647 9.70 -36.82 7.22
N VAL A 648 9.63 -35.76 8.02
CA VAL A 648 10.29 -35.63 9.33
C VAL A 648 9.31 -35.79 10.50
N GLY A 649 8.07 -36.20 10.24
CA GLY A 649 7.11 -36.62 11.28
C GLY A 649 6.07 -35.58 11.69
N ARG A 650 5.77 -34.59 10.84
CA ARG A 650 4.65 -33.65 11.02
C ARG A 650 3.30 -34.40 10.94
N PRO A 651 2.39 -34.28 11.93
CA PRO A 651 1.01 -34.73 11.76
C PRO A 651 0.27 -33.80 10.78
N ALA A 652 -0.47 -34.37 9.83
CA ALA A 652 -1.27 -33.58 8.89
C ALA A 652 -2.49 -32.97 9.60
N THR A 653 -2.44 -31.66 9.87
CA THR A 653 -3.62 -30.85 10.15
C THR A 653 -3.84 -29.93 8.95
N LEU A 654 -5.05 -29.92 8.38
CA LEU A 654 -5.39 -29.22 7.13
C LEU A 654 -6.53 -28.20 7.29
N THR A 655 -6.92 -27.87 8.53
CA THR A 655 -8.15 -27.12 8.78
C THR A 655 -8.09 -25.65 8.36
N LEU A 656 -6.93 -24.98 8.42
CA LEU A 656 -6.83 -23.55 8.07
C LEU A 656 -6.61 -23.34 6.56
N ALA A 657 -6.04 -24.32 5.86
CA ALA A 657 -5.83 -24.28 4.42
C ALA A 657 -7.13 -24.17 3.61
N GLU A 658 -8.21 -24.83 4.06
CA GLU A 658 -9.52 -24.74 3.40
C GLU A 658 -10.15 -23.35 3.59
N GLU A 659 -10.04 -22.77 4.79
CA GLU A 659 -10.48 -21.40 5.08
C GLU A 659 -9.69 -20.37 4.24
N LEU A 660 -8.38 -20.58 4.09
CA LEU A 660 -7.54 -19.76 3.22
C LEU A 660 -7.98 -19.85 1.77
N LEU A 661 -8.18 -21.06 1.24
CA LEU A 661 -8.59 -21.25 -0.15
C LEU A 661 -9.92 -20.53 -0.45
N GLU A 662 -10.91 -20.67 0.42
CA GLU A 662 -12.21 -20.00 0.29
C GLU A 662 -12.04 -18.48 0.33
N ALA A 663 -11.31 -17.96 1.32
CA ALA A 663 -11.06 -16.53 1.46
C ALA A 663 -10.28 -15.96 0.27
N TRP A 664 -9.28 -16.69 -0.24
CA TRP A 664 -8.50 -16.31 -1.41
C TRP A 664 -9.30 -16.33 -2.70
N SER A 665 -10.11 -17.38 -2.90
CA SER A 665 -11.02 -17.45 -4.04
C SER A 665 -11.92 -16.21 -4.09
N SER A 666 -12.36 -15.74 -2.93
CA SER A 666 -13.16 -14.53 -2.79
C SER A 666 -12.34 -13.27 -3.09
N VAL A 667 -11.14 -13.15 -2.50
CA VAL A 667 -10.22 -12.02 -2.69
C VAL A 667 -9.78 -11.86 -4.16
N MET A 668 -9.44 -12.94 -4.86
CA MET A 668 -8.99 -12.89 -6.25
C MET A 668 -10.11 -12.52 -7.23
N THR A 669 -11.37 -12.62 -6.81
CA THR A 669 -12.51 -12.27 -7.65
C THR A 669 -12.86 -10.79 -7.59
N VAL A 670 -12.23 -9.99 -6.72
CA VAL A 670 -12.50 -8.55 -6.63
C VAL A 670 -11.20 -7.75 -6.65
N MET A 671 -11.08 -6.86 -7.62
CA MET A 671 -9.88 -6.05 -7.81
C MET A 671 -10.18 -4.58 -7.50
N PRO A 672 -9.49 -3.95 -6.53
CA PRO A 672 -9.60 -2.51 -6.31
C PRO A 672 -8.96 -1.75 -7.49
N ILE A 673 -9.62 -0.69 -7.94
CA ILE A 673 -9.10 0.25 -8.94
C ILE A 673 -8.66 1.55 -8.29
N GLY A 674 -9.46 2.02 -7.33
CA GLY A 674 -9.23 3.31 -6.70
C GLY A 674 -9.75 3.36 -5.27
N ARG A 675 -9.16 4.26 -4.50
CA ARG A 675 -9.45 4.51 -3.09
C ARG A 675 -9.41 6.01 -2.85
N ALA A 676 -10.30 6.52 -2.01
CA ALA A 676 -10.26 7.88 -1.51
C ALA A 676 -10.86 7.93 -0.10
N THR A 677 -10.37 8.86 0.72
CA THR A 677 -11.12 9.26 1.92
C THR A 677 -12.14 10.32 1.54
N ALA A 678 -13.31 10.27 2.16
CA ALA A 678 -14.43 11.15 1.85
C ALA A 678 -15.03 11.74 3.13
N ARG A 679 -15.45 13.00 3.05
CA ARG A 679 -16.35 13.57 4.05
C ARG A 679 -17.74 13.02 3.81
N PHE A 680 -18.50 12.82 4.87
CA PHE A 680 -19.84 12.26 4.75
C PHE A 680 -20.79 12.79 5.83
N TRP A 681 -22.08 12.64 5.57
CA TRP A 681 -23.18 13.05 6.41
C TRP A 681 -24.31 12.03 6.29
N VAL A 682 -25.05 11.83 7.38
CA VAL A 682 -26.21 10.93 7.39
C VAL A 682 -27.49 11.75 7.45
N ASN A 683 -28.40 11.55 6.50
CA ASN A 683 -29.76 12.08 6.56
C ASN A 683 -30.70 11.00 7.08
N ARG A 684 -31.01 11.03 8.38
CA ARG A 684 -31.91 10.06 8.99
C ARG A 684 -33.35 10.19 8.49
N THR A 685 -33.78 11.41 8.13
CA THR A 685 -35.15 11.67 7.68
C THR A 685 -35.42 11.04 6.32
N THR A 686 -34.46 11.13 5.40
CA THR A 686 -34.59 10.55 4.06
C THR A 686 -33.91 9.20 3.93
N GLN A 687 -33.26 8.72 4.99
CA GLN A 687 -32.43 7.52 5.01
C GLN A 687 -31.33 7.51 3.94
N HIS A 688 -30.49 8.54 3.92
CA HIS A 688 -29.40 8.65 2.95
C HIS A 688 -28.05 8.89 3.61
N LEU A 689 -27.01 8.30 3.04
CA LEU A 689 -25.63 8.69 3.20
C LEU A 689 -25.27 9.70 2.11
N VAL A 690 -24.88 10.91 2.49
CA VAL A 690 -24.35 11.94 1.58
C VAL A 690 -22.85 11.99 1.75
N TYR A 691 -22.09 12.06 0.66
CA TYR A 691 -20.63 12.04 0.69
C TYR A 691 -20.01 12.99 -0.32
N LEU A 692 -18.83 13.50 -0.01
CA LEU A 692 -17.97 14.29 -0.88
C LEU A 692 -16.68 13.50 -1.11
N VAL A 693 -16.48 13.01 -2.33
CA VAL A 693 -15.34 12.16 -2.69
C VAL A 693 -14.53 12.79 -3.80
N ARG A 694 -13.21 12.60 -3.75
CA ARG A 694 -12.31 12.97 -4.84
C ARG A 694 -12.45 11.98 -5.99
N VAL A 695 -12.68 12.49 -7.19
CA VAL A 695 -13.00 11.67 -8.37
C VAL A 695 -11.98 11.77 -9.50
N THR A 696 -11.14 12.81 -9.51
CA THR A 696 -9.97 12.90 -10.39
C THR A 696 -8.74 13.35 -9.62
N GLU A 697 -7.57 12.92 -10.08
CA GLU A 697 -6.30 13.45 -9.59
C GLU A 697 -6.07 14.85 -10.16
N HIS A 698 -6.20 14.98 -11.49
CA HIS A 698 -6.04 16.24 -12.23
C HIS A 698 -7.13 16.39 -13.29
N ARG A 699 -7.98 17.41 -13.18
CA ARG A 699 -8.90 17.72 -14.28
C ARG A 699 -8.14 18.17 -15.51
N TYR A 700 -8.63 17.77 -16.69
CA TYR A 700 -8.06 18.17 -17.97
C TYR A 700 -8.02 19.71 -18.17
N ASP A 701 -9.03 20.42 -17.69
CA ASP A 701 -9.20 21.87 -17.93
C ASP A 701 -8.43 22.75 -16.93
N THR A 702 -8.40 22.37 -15.65
CA THR A 702 -7.79 23.19 -14.58
C THR A 702 -6.45 22.64 -14.07
N GLY A 703 -6.16 21.35 -14.30
CA GLY A 703 -5.04 20.65 -13.65
C GLY A 703 -5.24 20.42 -12.15
N GLU A 704 -6.35 20.85 -11.57
CA GLU A 704 -6.68 20.68 -10.16
C GLU A 704 -7.50 19.42 -9.92
N PRO A 705 -7.51 18.87 -8.69
CA PRO A 705 -8.40 17.77 -8.33
C PRO A 705 -9.87 18.12 -8.54
N SER A 706 -10.71 17.10 -8.79
CA SER A 706 -12.16 17.27 -8.79
C SER A 706 -12.84 16.40 -7.74
N TYR A 707 -14.00 16.87 -7.30
CA TYR A 707 -14.82 16.22 -6.29
C TYR A 707 -16.24 16.10 -6.82
N ASP A 708 -16.89 14.99 -6.50
CA ASP A 708 -18.32 14.82 -6.69
C ASP A 708 -18.99 14.71 -5.31
N VAL A 709 -20.17 15.33 -5.18
CA VAL A 709 -21.09 15.08 -4.08
C VAL A 709 -22.07 14.01 -4.54
N GLY A 710 -22.08 12.88 -3.84
CA GLY A 710 -22.99 11.78 -4.09
C GLY A 710 -23.93 11.56 -2.91
N SER A 711 -25.02 10.84 -3.16
CA SER A 711 -25.87 10.31 -2.11
C SER A 711 -26.27 8.87 -2.39
N VAL A 712 -26.36 8.07 -1.33
CA VAL A 712 -26.77 6.66 -1.36
C VAL A 712 -27.94 6.47 -0.41
N PRO A 713 -29.08 5.92 -0.87
CA PRO A 713 -30.13 5.49 0.04
C PRO A 713 -29.64 4.28 0.84
N LEU A 714 -29.93 4.27 2.14
CA LEU A 714 -29.59 3.17 3.05
C LEU A 714 -30.87 2.64 3.70
N GLU A 715 -30.92 1.34 3.98
CA GLU A 715 -31.99 0.74 4.77
C GLU A 715 -31.88 1.15 6.26
N GLU A 716 -32.94 0.93 7.03
CA GLU A 716 -33.00 1.38 8.44
C GLU A 716 -31.92 0.73 9.31
N ASP A 717 -31.64 -0.55 9.09
CA ASP A 717 -30.60 -1.32 9.77
C ASP A 717 -29.19 -0.88 9.34
N GLU A 718 -28.99 -0.56 8.06
CA GLU A 718 -27.72 -0.02 7.56
C GLU A 718 -27.39 1.34 8.18
N ILE A 719 -28.38 2.20 8.36
CA ILE A 719 -28.23 3.49 9.06
C ILE A 719 -27.90 3.28 10.52
N ALA A 720 -28.61 2.38 11.20
CA ALA A 720 -28.30 2.08 12.59
C ALA A 720 -26.86 1.55 12.74
N GLY A 721 -26.42 0.68 11.83
CA GLY A 721 -25.03 0.21 11.78
C GLY A 721 -24.03 1.32 11.52
N LEU A 722 -24.33 2.25 10.60
CA LEU A 722 -23.47 3.41 10.34
C LEU A 722 -23.41 4.36 11.54
N GLU A 723 -24.52 4.60 12.23
CA GLU A 723 -24.56 5.41 13.44
C GLU A 723 -23.70 4.80 14.56
N ILE A 724 -23.72 3.47 14.71
CA ILE A 724 -22.82 2.75 15.64
C ILE A 724 -21.36 2.97 15.21
N ALA A 725 -21.04 2.73 13.94
CA ALA A 725 -19.69 2.94 13.43
C ALA A 725 -19.21 4.39 13.56
N MET A 726 -20.10 5.38 13.46
CA MET A 726 -19.78 6.78 13.72
C MET A 726 -19.51 7.07 15.20
N VAL A 727 -20.10 6.31 16.12
CA VAL A 727 -19.80 6.43 17.56
C VAL A 727 -18.48 5.75 17.90
N ASP A 728 -18.18 4.61 17.26
CA ASP A 728 -16.95 3.86 17.46
C ASP A 728 -15.75 4.51 16.74
N HIS A 729 -16.01 5.19 15.62
CA HIS A 729 -15.03 5.89 14.79
C HIS A 729 -15.39 7.38 14.57
N PRO A 730 -15.49 8.17 15.64
CA PRO A 730 -16.03 9.54 15.64
C PRO A 730 -15.28 10.56 14.78
N PHE A 731 -14.03 10.25 14.45
CA PHE A 731 -13.12 11.15 13.74
C PHE A 731 -12.62 10.57 12.41
N ASP A 732 -13.02 9.34 12.10
CA ASP A 732 -12.61 8.70 10.87
C ASP A 732 -13.40 9.25 9.69
N ARG A 733 -12.73 9.31 8.55
CA ARG A 733 -13.37 9.60 7.28
C ARG A 733 -13.92 8.33 6.69
N LEU A 734 -14.97 8.48 5.89
CA LEU A 734 -15.47 7.38 5.10
C LEU A 734 -14.41 7.01 4.06
N THR A 735 -13.99 5.75 4.04
CA THR A 735 -13.12 5.26 2.97
C THR A 735 -13.99 4.74 1.84
N VAL A 736 -13.81 5.29 0.65
CA VAL A 736 -14.53 4.93 -0.57
C VAL A 736 -13.59 4.16 -1.48
N PHE A 737 -14.05 3.02 -2.00
CA PHE A 737 -13.31 2.20 -2.95
C PHE A 737 -14.10 2.02 -4.24
N ARG A 738 -13.40 1.89 -5.38
CA ARG A 738 -13.95 1.28 -6.61
C ARG A 738 -13.38 -0.12 -6.75
N PHE A 739 -14.23 -1.13 -6.84
CA PHE A 739 -13.84 -2.51 -7.14
C PHE A 739 -14.43 -2.98 -8.47
N VAL A 740 -13.74 -3.94 -9.08
CA VAL A 740 -14.23 -4.73 -10.21
C VAL A 740 -14.35 -6.18 -9.79
N ASP A 741 -15.48 -6.78 -10.12
CA ASP A 741 -15.72 -8.21 -10.09
C ASP A 741 -15.01 -8.88 -11.28
N LEU A 742 -13.99 -9.68 -11.00
CA LEU A 742 -13.28 -10.49 -11.98
C LEU A 742 -13.90 -11.88 -12.17
N ALA A 743 -14.94 -12.23 -11.40
CA ALA A 743 -15.54 -13.56 -11.44
C ALA A 743 -16.43 -13.74 -12.67
N SER A 744 -15.88 -14.40 -13.68
CA SER A 744 -16.68 -14.94 -14.78
C SER A 744 -17.26 -16.31 -14.40
N GLY A 745 -18.59 -16.42 -14.34
CA GLY A 745 -19.30 -17.70 -14.24
C GLY A 745 -19.67 -18.19 -12.84
N ILE A 746 -19.43 -17.40 -11.77
CA ILE A 746 -20.06 -17.66 -10.46
C ILE A 746 -21.57 -17.45 -10.60
N PRO A 747 -22.42 -18.38 -10.13
CA PRO A 747 -23.87 -18.19 -10.16
C PRO A 747 -24.25 -16.83 -9.59
N ASP A 748 -25.13 -16.13 -10.31
CA ASP A 748 -25.64 -14.79 -9.97
C ASP A 748 -24.61 -13.64 -10.03
N ARG A 749 -23.34 -13.88 -10.40
CA ARG A 749 -22.35 -12.82 -10.69
C ARG A 749 -22.18 -12.64 -12.20
N GLN A 750 -21.86 -11.42 -12.61
CA GLN A 750 -21.51 -11.09 -14.00
C GLN A 750 -20.07 -10.59 -14.04
N ALA A 751 -19.33 -11.01 -15.06
CA ALA A 751 -17.94 -10.60 -15.21
C ALA A 751 -17.84 -9.07 -15.35
N ALA A 752 -16.73 -8.53 -14.84
CA ALA A 752 -16.39 -7.12 -14.89
C ALA A 752 -17.36 -6.16 -14.18
N MET A 753 -18.30 -6.64 -13.36
CA MET A 753 -19.21 -5.79 -12.58
C MET A 753 -18.42 -4.80 -11.71
N ASN A 754 -18.73 -3.53 -11.83
CA ASN A 754 -18.12 -2.51 -10.99
C ASN A 754 -18.98 -2.22 -9.76
N VAL A 755 -18.33 -2.01 -8.61
CA VAL A 755 -18.99 -1.56 -7.38
C VAL A 755 -18.24 -0.42 -6.72
N ILE A 756 -18.99 0.46 -6.06
CA ILE A 756 -18.43 1.38 -5.08
C ILE A 756 -18.72 0.84 -3.69
N VAL A 757 -17.71 0.90 -2.84
CA VAL A 757 -17.77 0.40 -1.47
C VAL A 757 -17.46 1.53 -0.52
N PHE A 758 -18.31 1.69 0.49
CA PHE A 758 -18.15 2.67 1.55
C PHE A 758 -17.80 1.93 2.84
N LYS A 759 -16.72 2.33 3.50
CA LYS A 759 -16.22 1.72 4.74
C LYS A 759 -15.98 2.75 5.83
N LEU A 760 -16.49 2.48 7.03
CA LEU A 760 -16.19 3.22 8.26
C LEU A 760 -16.03 2.19 9.39
N GLY A 761 -14.82 2.02 9.94
CA GLY A 761 -14.56 0.90 10.84
C GLY A 761 -14.89 -0.44 10.17
N ASP A 762 -15.71 -1.25 10.82
CA ASP A 762 -16.24 -2.53 10.31
C ASP A 762 -17.54 -2.39 9.51
N TRP A 763 -18.17 -1.22 9.51
CA TRP A 763 -19.33 -0.95 8.67
C TRP A 763 -18.93 -0.86 7.20
N ILE A 764 -19.61 -1.64 6.36
CA ILE A 764 -19.38 -1.70 4.91
C ILE A 764 -20.73 -1.68 4.22
N HIS A 765 -20.87 -0.78 3.24
CA HIS A 765 -21.97 -0.76 2.29
C HIS A 765 -21.42 -0.89 0.86
N VAL A 766 -22.04 -1.74 0.05
CA VAL A 766 -21.64 -2.02 -1.33
C VAL A 766 -22.75 -1.58 -2.27
N GLN A 767 -22.38 -0.85 -3.32
CA GLN A 767 -23.33 -0.37 -4.31
C GLN A 767 -22.87 -0.69 -5.72
N LEU A 768 -23.76 -1.27 -6.54
CA LEU A 768 -23.49 -1.52 -7.96
C LEU A 768 -23.25 -0.21 -8.71
N ARG A 769 -22.32 -0.27 -9.66
CA ARG A 769 -21.84 0.85 -10.46
C ARG A 769 -21.63 0.46 -11.92
N GLY A 770 -21.16 1.39 -12.74
CA GLY A 770 -21.12 1.23 -14.18
C GLY A 770 -22.53 1.22 -14.75
N TRP A 771 -22.81 0.27 -15.64
CA TRP A 771 -24.13 0.14 -16.27
C TRP A 771 -25.20 -0.47 -15.35
N GLN A 772 -24.78 -1.15 -14.28
CA GLN A 772 -25.69 -1.70 -13.27
C GLN A 772 -26.07 -0.67 -12.20
N PHE A 773 -25.56 0.56 -12.30
CA PHE A 773 -25.89 1.61 -11.36
C PHE A 773 -27.41 1.84 -11.31
N GLY A 774 -27.98 1.78 -10.10
CA GLY A 774 -29.42 1.92 -9.88
C GLY A 774 -30.24 0.69 -10.27
N THR A 775 -29.60 -0.46 -10.51
CA THR A 775 -30.27 -1.74 -10.83
C THR A 775 -29.82 -2.84 -9.88
N SER A 776 -30.71 -3.77 -9.53
CA SER A 776 -30.48 -4.98 -8.72
C SER A 776 -29.88 -4.80 -7.31
N GLU A 777 -30.16 -5.74 -6.42
CA GLU A 777 -29.42 -5.87 -5.16
C GLU A 777 -28.03 -6.44 -5.44
N VAL A 778 -27.02 -6.00 -4.68
CA VAL A 778 -25.69 -6.63 -4.69
C VAL A 778 -25.85 -8.08 -4.26
N THR A 779 -25.29 -9.01 -5.02
CA THR A 779 -25.38 -10.43 -4.65
C THR A 779 -24.55 -10.69 -3.38
N ARG A 780 -25.06 -11.60 -2.53
CA ARG A 780 -24.37 -11.97 -1.29
C ARG A 780 -22.94 -12.48 -1.52
N SER A 781 -22.70 -13.17 -2.64
CA SER A 781 -21.38 -13.68 -3.01
C SER A 781 -20.40 -12.56 -3.36
N LEU A 782 -20.85 -11.52 -4.07
CA LEU A 782 -20.04 -10.33 -4.35
C LEU A 782 -19.79 -9.51 -3.09
N GLU A 783 -20.83 -9.29 -2.27
CA GLU A 783 -20.69 -8.59 -0.99
C GLU A 783 -19.70 -9.32 -0.06
N TYR A 784 -19.81 -10.65 0.04
CA TYR A 784 -18.85 -11.46 0.80
C TYR A 784 -17.42 -11.30 0.27
N SER A 785 -17.22 -11.31 -1.05
CA SER A 785 -15.89 -11.15 -1.64
C SER A 785 -15.28 -9.78 -1.33
N VAL A 786 -16.09 -8.72 -1.41
CA VAL A 786 -15.69 -7.35 -1.03
C VAL A 786 -15.36 -7.27 0.46
N ARG A 787 -16.20 -7.85 1.33
CA ARG A 787 -15.99 -7.85 2.79
C ARG A 787 -14.71 -8.60 3.15
N THR A 788 -14.52 -9.81 2.65
CA THR A 788 -13.31 -10.62 2.86
C THR A 788 -12.06 -9.89 2.36
N ARG A 789 -12.18 -9.06 1.31
CA ARG A 789 -11.06 -8.25 0.83
C ARG A 789 -10.71 -7.08 1.74
N LEU A 790 -11.72 -6.38 2.29
CA LEU A 790 -11.53 -5.18 3.11
C LEU A 790 -11.32 -5.48 4.59
N VAL A 791 -11.86 -6.59 5.07
CA VAL A 791 -11.77 -7.10 6.44
C VAL A 791 -11.39 -8.58 6.32
N PRO A 792 -10.11 -8.86 5.98
CA PRO A 792 -9.64 -10.22 5.80
C PRO A 792 -9.84 -11.07 7.05
N PRO A 793 -10.29 -12.33 6.90
CA PRO A 793 -10.29 -13.30 7.99
C PRO A 793 -8.89 -13.44 8.61
N THR A 794 -8.82 -13.91 9.86
CA THR A 794 -7.56 -14.07 10.60
C THR A 794 -6.51 -14.83 9.80
N ALA A 795 -6.89 -15.89 9.08
CA ALA A 795 -5.96 -16.66 8.26
C ALA A 795 -5.29 -15.83 7.15
N VAL A 796 -6.03 -14.95 6.47
CA VAL A 796 -5.51 -14.07 5.42
C VAL A 796 -4.65 -12.94 6.02
N ARG A 797 -5.01 -12.41 7.19
CA ARG A 797 -4.16 -11.45 7.91
C ARG A 797 -2.83 -12.07 8.32
N MET A 798 -2.88 -13.30 8.83
CA MET A 798 -1.70 -14.06 9.22
C MET A 798 -0.78 -14.31 8.01
N GLU A 799 -1.35 -14.74 6.89
CA GLU A 799 -0.60 -14.91 5.65
C GLU A 799 0.07 -13.62 5.19
N ALA A 800 -0.65 -12.49 5.22
CA ALA A 800 -0.10 -11.20 4.83
C ALA A 800 1.08 -10.79 5.73
N ALA A 801 0.93 -10.95 7.05
CA ALA A 801 1.99 -10.68 8.01
C ALA A 801 3.23 -11.58 7.79
N LEU A 802 3.05 -12.83 7.39
CA LEU A 802 4.16 -13.78 7.15
C LEU A 802 4.96 -13.46 5.88
N ILE A 803 4.35 -12.82 4.90
CA ILE A 803 4.97 -12.55 3.59
C ILE A 803 5.55 -11.13 3.52
N ASP A 804 5.10 -10.22 4.38
CA ASP A 804 5.57 -8.83 4.37
C ASP A 804 7.08 -8.73 4.62
N ALA A 805 7.76 -7.84 3.89
CA ALA A 805 9.22 -7.78 3.86
C ALA A 805 9.83 -7.24 5.17
N GLY A 806 9.06 -6.51 5.99
CA GLY A 806 9.49 -5.94 7.27
C GLY A 806 9.34 -6.90 8.45
N GLU A 807 8.16 -7.52 8.57
CA GLU A 807 7.74 -8.32 9.73
C GLU A 807 7.58 -9.82 9.43
N GLY A 808 7.77 -10.22 8.16
CA GLY A 808 7.51 -11.57 7.69
C GLY A 808 8.41 -12.67 8.21
N ALA A 809 8.00 -13.92 7.96
CA ALA A 809 8.63 -15.12 8.49
C ALA A 809 10.12 -15.21 8.14
N ALA A 810 10.51 -14.79 6.93
CA ALA A 810 11.90 -14.76 6.51
C ALA A 810 12.72 -13.71 7.28
N SER A 811 12.17 -12.51 7.46
CA SER A 811 12.83 -11.45 8.23
C SER A 811 13.05 -11.87 9.68
N ARG A 812 11.98 -12.34 10.33
CA ARG A 812 12.00 -12.90 11.69
C ARG A 812 13.02 -14.02 11.82
N THR A 813 12.99 -15.01 10.93
CA THR A 813 13.89 -16.17 10.99
C THR A 813 15.35 -15.76 10.85
N ALA A 814 15.65 -14.78 9.99
CA ALA A 814 17.00 -14.23 9.87
C ALA A 814 17.49 -13.56 11.16
N VAL A 815 16.65 -12.72 11.78
CA VAL A 815 16.97 -12.03 13.04
C VAL A 815 17.13 -13.04 14.17
N TRP A 816 16.23 -14.02 14.26
CA TRP A 816 16.26 -15.07 15.27
C TRP A 816 17.51 -15.96 15.19
N LEU A 817 18.00 -16.21 13.98
CA LEU A 817 19.19 -17.03 13.74
C LEU A 817 20.49 -16.22 13.68
N ASN A 818 20.43 -14.89 13.75
CA ASN A 818 21.62 -14.04 13.79
C ASN A 818 22.36 -14.28 15.13
N GLY A 819 23.36 -15.16 15.06
CA GLY A 819 24.07 -15.75 16.21
C GLY A 819 24.46 -17.23 16.00
N HIS A 820 23.89 -17.90 14.99
CA HIS A 820 24.10 -19.32 14.68
C HIS A 820 24.45 -19.56 13.19
N GLU A 821 25.12 -20.68 12.87
CA GLU A 821 25.58 -21.06 11.50
C GLU A 821 24.46 -21.19 10.44
N VAL A 822 23.20 -21.00 10.81
CA VAL A 822 22.02 -21.03 9.93
C VAL A 822 21.78 -19.69 9.20
N GLY A 823 22.55 -18.63 9.53
CA GLY A 823 22.46 -17.31 8.89
C GLY A 823 22.57 -17.31 7.36
N ALA A 824 23.18 -18.34 6.75
CA ALA A 824 23.28 -18.47 5.29
C ALA A 824 21.94 -18.81 4.60
N ALA A 825 20.99 -19.48 5.27
CA ALA A 825 19.66 -19.77 4.70
C ALA A 825 18.77 -18.53 4.68
N ALA A 826 18.79 -17.75 5.77
CA ALA A 826 18.02 -16.52 5.86
C ALA A 826 18.66 -15.37 5.04
N ALA A 827 19.99 -15.36 4.89
CA ALA A 827 20.67 -14.53 3.90
C ALA A 827 20.21 -14.88 2.47
N ARG A 828 20.01 -16.15 2.11
CA ARG A 828 19.54 -16.53 0.76
C ARG A 828 18.17 -15.96 0.37
N VAL A 829 17.25 -15.74 1.32
CA VAL A 829 15.96 -15.05 1.04
C VAL A 829 16.15 -13.54 0.84
N ARG A 830 17.12 -12.92 1.53
CA ARG A 830 17.41 -11.48 1.42
C ARG A 830 18.43 -11.11 0.34
N ASP A 831 19.27 -12.07 -0.09
CA ASP A 831 20.43 -11.90 -0.98
C ASP A 831 20.16 -12.46 -2.39
N HIS A 832 18.91 -12.87 -2.66
CA HIS A 832 18.45 -13.11 -4.01
C HIS A 832 18.08 -11.77 -4.65
N ASP A 833 19.02 -11.26 -5.45
CA ASP A 833 18.77 -10.18 -6.40
C ASP A 833 17.71 -10.63 -7.43
N GLY A 834 16.43 -10.49 -7.08
CA GLY A 834 15.31 -10.86 -7.95
C GLY A 834 15.40 -10.18 -9.32
N SER A 835 16.02 -9.00 -9.38
CA SER A 835 16.29 -8.30 -10.63
C SER A 835 17.26 -9.05 -11.54
N ALA A 836 18.23 -9.77 -11.00
CA ALA A 836 19.17 -10.58 -11.77
C ALA A 836 18.49 -11.81 -12.38
N ARG A 837 17.60 -12.49 -11.63
CA ARG A 837 16.85 -13.65 -12.13
C ARG A 837 15.81 -13.24 -13.18
N GLU A 838 15.07 -12.17 -12.92
CA GLU A 838 14.14 -11.60 -13.90
C GLU A 838 14.87 -11.25 -15.19
N ARG A 839 16.02 -10.57 -15.08
CA ARG A 839 16.85 -10.21 -16.23
C ARG A 839 17.40 -11.42 -16.98
N ASP A 840 17.90 -12.45 -16.28
CA ASP A 840 18.36 -13.68 -16.95
C ASP A 840 17.20 -14.37 -17.69
N THR A 841 16.03 -14.41 -17.07
CA THR A 841 14.84 -14.98 -17.70
C THR A 841 14.43 -14.20 -18.95
N SER A 842 14.40 -12.86 -18.87
CA SER A 842 14.22 -11.97 -20.03
C SER A 842 15.24 -12.27 -21.13
N ARG A 843 16.52 -12.47 -20.77
CA ARG A 843 17.60 -12.78 -21.72
C ARG A 843 17.35 -14.10 -22.42
N ARG A 844 16.94 -15.14 -21.69
CA ARG A 844 16.65 -16.47 -22.25
C ARG A 844 15.40 -16.46 -23.14
N LEU A 845 14.41 -15.62 -22.84
CA LEU A 845 13.26 -15.40 -23.70
C LEU A 845 13.65 -14.72 -25.03
N VAL A 846 14.51 -13.69 -24.99
CA VAL A 846 15.03 -13.07 -26.22
C VAL A 846 15.91 -14.04 -27.00
N GLU A 847 16.76 -14.82 -26.31
CA GLU A 847 17.60 -15.85 -26.93
C GLU A 847 16.76 -16.92 -27.64
N LEU A 848 15.60 -17.29 -27.08
CA LEU A 848 14.66 -18.20 -27.73
C LEU A 848 14.16 -17.66 -29.09
N VAL A 849 13.99 -16.34 -29.21
CA VAL A 849 13.54 -15.67 -30.44
C VAL A 849 14.70 -15.47 -31.41
N LEU A 850 15.79 -14.86 -30.96
CA LEU A 850 16.90 -14.43 -31.82
C LEU A 850 17.91 -15.53 -32.12
N ARG A 851 17.99 -16.56 -31.28
CA ARG A 851 19.01 -17.63 -31.33
C ARG A 851 20.45 -17.12 -31.22
N ASP A 852 20.62 -15.96 -30.61
CA ASP A 852 21.91 -15.30 -30.39
C ASP A 852 21.90 -14.67 -28.98
N SER A 853 22.68 -15.26 -28.07
CA SER A 853 22.77 -14.78 -26.69
C SER A 853 23.48 -13.43 -26.57
N GLU A 854 24.44 -13.11 -27.44
CA GLU A 854 25.15 -11.83 -27.39
C GLU A 854 24.22 -10.71 -27.86
N LEU A 855 23.44 -10.97 -28.91
CA LEU A 855 22.46 -10.04 -29.41
C LEU A 855 21.29 -9.86 -28.45
N ALA A 856 20.85 -10.94 -27.78
CA ALA A 856 19.82 -10.88 -26.74
C ALA A 856 20.22 -9.92 -25.61
N GLU A 857 21.44 -10.05 -25.09
CA GLU A 857 21.96 -9.17 -24.03
C GLU A 857 22.00 -7.70 -24.50
N LYS A 858 22.54 -7.47 -25.71
CA LYS A 858 22.58 -6.12 -26.28
C LYS A 858 21.18 -5.53 -26.46
N LEU A 859 20.19 -6.34 -26.84
CA LEU A 859 18.82 -5.90 -27.05
C LEU A 859 18.14 -5.53 -25.73
N LEU A 860 18.40 -6.26 -24.65
CA LEU A 860 17.91 -5.88 -23.30
C LEU A 860 18.57 -4.59 -22.80
N ASP A 861 19.87 -4.42 -23.04
CA ASP A 861 20.61 -3.23 -22.59
C ASP A 861 20.30 -1.98 -23.39
N LYS A 862 20.19 -2.12 -24.71
CA LYS A 862 20.20 -0.98 -25.65
C LYS A 862 18.89 -0.85 -26.43
N GLY A 863 17.93 -1.76 -26.24
CA GLY A 863 16.73 -1.84 -27.06
C GLY A 863 17.07 -1.93 -28.55
N LEU A 864 16.22 -1.35 -29.40
CA LEU A 864 16.47 -1.35 -30.85
C LEU A 864 17.75 -0.61 -31.27
N ARG A 865 18.42 0.15 -30.38
CA ARG A 865 19.73 0.72 -30.69
C ARG A 865 20.81 -0.34 -30.86
N ALA A 866 20.60 -1.54 -30.31
CA ALA A 866 21.48 -2.69 -30.53
C ALA A 866 21.52 -3.10 -32.01
N LEU A 867 20.38 -3.03 -32.69
CA LEU A 867 20.22 -3.41 -34.10
C LEU A 867 20.41 -2.23 -35.05
N VAL A 868 20.04 -1.03 -34.60
CA VAL A 868 20.05 0.21 -35.40
C VAL A 868 20.65 1.37 -34.58
N PRO A 869 21.98 1.42 -34.39
CA PRO A 869 22.61 2.39 -33.50
C PRO A 869 22.52 3.83 -34.02
N TYR A 870 22.80 4.05 -35.30
CA TYR A 870 23.02 5.39 -35.87
C TYR A 870 21.87 5.92 -36.74
N GLU A 871 20.89 5.08 -37.12
CA GLU A 871 19.83 5.46 -38.05
C GLU A 871 18.51 5.74 -37.35
N VAL A 872 18.37 6.97 -36.82
CA VAL A 872 17.17 7.40 -36.07
C VAL A 872 15.88 7.17 -36.88
N ARG A 873 15.88 7.50 -38.18
CA ARG A 873 14.70 7.33 -39.04
C ARG A 873 14.32 5.86 -39.22
N LEU A 874 15.30 4.99 -39.46
CA LEU A 874 15.06 3.57 -39.61
C LEU A 874 14.56 2.95 -38.30
N ARG A 875 15.13 3.36 -37.17
CA ARG A 875 14.67 2.92 -35.84
C ARG A 875 13.23 3.35 -35.56
N SER A 876 12.86 4.59 -35.87
CA SER A 876 11.45 5.05 -35.77
C SER A 876 10.53 4.31 -36.74
N ALA A 877 10.99 3.94 -37.94
CA ALA A 877 10.23 3.09 -38.85
C ALA A 877 10.05 1.68 -38.27
N ALA A 878 11.10 1.08 -37.71
CA ALA A 878 11.06 -0.22 -37.05
C ALA A 878 10.07 -0.24 -35.87
N TYR A 879 10.02 0.80 -35.02
CA TYR A 879 9.01 0.89 -33.95
C TYR A 879 7.58 0.93 -34.50
N ARG A 880 7.33 1.66 -35.59
CA ARG A 880 6.00 1.70 -36.22
C ARG A 880 5.62 0.36 -36.82
N VAL A 881 6.56 -0.31 -37.48
CA VAL A 881 6.37 -1.67 -38.03
C VAL A 881 6.12 -2.67 -36.92
N LEU A 882 6.89 -2.63 -35.82
CA LEU A 882 6.67 -3.47 -34.65
C LEU A 882 5.29 -3.20 -34.04
N HIS A 883 4.90 -1.95 -33.83
CA HIS A 883 3.59 -1.60 -33.30
C HIS A 883 2.46 -2.13 -34.21
N ALA A 884 2.50 -1.82 -35.51
CA ALA A 884 1.50 -2.25 -36.47
C ALA A 884 1.41 -3.78 -36.57
N SER A 885 2.57 -4.45 -36.67
CA SER A 885 2.66 -5.92 -36.74
C SER A 885 2.09 -6.64 -35.51
N GLY A 886 1.91 -5.94 -34.37
CA GLY A 886 1.22 -6.50 -33.21
C GLY A 886 -0.24 -6.86 -33.54
N ARG A 887 -0.94 -5.96 -34.23
CA ARG A 887 -2.35 -6.10 -34.60
C ARG A 887 -2.52 -7.07 -35.78
N GLU A 888 -1.72 -6.89 -36.82
CA GLU A 888 -1.72 -7.71 -38.04
C GLU A 888 -0.39 -7.51 -38.78
N PRO A 889 0.09 -8.47 -39.58
CA PRO A 889 1.33 -8.30 -40.33
C PRO A 889 1.41 -6.94 -41.07
N ALA A 890 2.47 -6.18 -40.83
CA ALA A 890 2.58 -4.81 -41.32
C ALA A 890 2.94 -4.78 -42.82
N PRO A 891 2.42 -3.84 -43.63
CA PRO A 891 2.71 -3.79 -45.06
C PRO A 891 4.21 -3.83 -45.40
N ALA A 892 4.60 -4.64 -46.38
CA ALA A 892 6.00 -4.79 -46.79
C ALA A 892 6.66 -3.46 -47.20
N ALA A 893 5.87 -2.51 -47.72
CA ALA A 893 6.32 -1.19 -48.16
C ALA A 893 6.79 -0.27 -47.01
N ASP A 894 6.49 -0.61 -45.75
CA ASP A 894 6.79 0.25 -44.61
C ASP A 894 8.25 0.17 -44.15
N LEU A 895 8.99 -0.85 -44.61
CA LEU A 895 10.40 -1.05 -44.30
C LEU A 895 11.16 -1.65 -45.49
N ASP A 896 12.19 -0.95 -45.96
CA ASP A 896 13.10 -1.41 -47.01
C ASP A 896 14.45 -1.74 -46.36
N LEU A 897 14.74 -3.03 -46.20
CA LEU A 897 15.94 -3.54 -45.56
C LEU A 897 16.81 -4.29 -46.56
N ALA A 898 18.13 -4.10 -46.48
CA ALA A 898 19.07 -4.96 -47.18
C ALA A 898 19.00 -6.40 -46.64
N GLU A 899 19.35 -7.40 -47.47
CA GLU A 899 19.27 -8.83 -47.13
C GLU A 899 20.08 -9.24 -45.89
N ASP A 900 21.11 -8.48 -45.54
CA ASP A 900 22.00 -8.70 -44.39
C ASP A 900 21.75 -7.72 -43.22
N HIS A 901 20.66 -6.95 -43.28
CA HIS A 901 20.40 -5.93 -42.27
C HIS A 901 20.13 -6.55 -40.88
N PRO A 902 20.74 -6.05 -39.79
CA PRO A 902 20.59 -6.64 -38.44
C PRO A 902 19.14 -6.77 -37.94
N LEU A 903 18.24 -5.86 -38.34
CA LEU A 903 16.81 -5.96 -38.02
C LEU A 903 16.15 -7.26 -38.51
N LEU A 904 16.70 -7.93 -39.53
CA LEU A 904 16.20 -9.21 -40.02
C LEU A 904 16.40 -10.36 -39.02
N ALA A 905 17.25 -10.18 -38.01
CA ALA A 905 17.32 -11.10 -36.88
C ALA A 905 16.05 -11.04 -35.99
N LEU A 906 15.33 -9.90 -36.02
CA LEU A 906 14.13 -9.67 -35.22
C LEU A 906 12.84 -9.70 -36.05
N LEU A 907 12.88 -9.23 -37.30
CA LEU A 907 11.73 -9.09 -38.18
C LEU A 907 11.84 -9.99 -39.42
N ALA A 908 10.73 -10.60 -39.83
CA ALA A 908 10.60 -11.35 -41.07
C ALA A 908 9.48 -10.77 -41.94
N CYS A 909 9.73 -10.62 -43.25
CA CYS A 909 8.71 -10.24 -44.22
C CYS A 909 8.16 -11.49 -44.92
N GLY A 910 6.94 -11.90 -44.56
CA GLY A 910 6.22 -13.00 -45.19
C GLY A 910 5.23 -12.54 -46.26
N ALA A 911 4.38 -13.46 -46.73
CA ALA A 911 3.34 -13.16 -47.70
C ALA A 911 2.30 -12.13 -47.19
N GLY A 912 2.09 -12.04 -45.88
CA GLY A 912 1.21 -11.07 -45.25
C GLY A 912 1.87 -9.71 -44.94
N GLY A 913 3.20 -9.60 -45.04
CA GLY A 913 3.95 -8.42 -44.60
C GLY A 913 4.99 -8.71 -43.52
N TRP A 914 5.47 -7.67 -42.85
CA TRP A 914 6.43 -7.69 -41.74
C TRP A 914 5.80 -8.16 -40.43
N ASP A 915 6.45 -9.09 -39.74
CA ASP A 915 6.16 -9.47 -38.35
C ASP A 915 7.46 -9.82 -37.61
N VAL A 916 7.39 -10.11 -36.32
CA VAL A 916 8.51 -10.66 -35.55
C VAL A 916 8.85 -12.06 -36.06
N VAL A 917 10.13 -12.44 -36.05
CA VAL A 917 10.57 -13.78 -36.45
C VAL A 917 9.87 -14.83 -35.58
N PRO A 918 9.24 -15.86 -36.17
CA PRO A 918 8.54 -16.88 -35.40
C PRO A 918 9.52 -17.80 -34.66
N ILE A 919 9.08 -18.31 -33.50
CA ILE A 919 9.76 -19.39 -32.79
C ILE A 919 9.59 -20.67 -33.63
N THR A 920 10.65 -21.04 -34.35
CA THR A 920 10.67 -22.30 -35.11
C THR A 920 11.26 -23.41 -34.26
N GLU A 921 10.72 -24.62 -34.38
CA GLU A 921 11.32 -25.82 -33.79
C GLU A 921 12.76 -25.94 -34.29
N ARG A 922 13.70 -26.27 -33.40
CA ARG A 922 14.98 -26.84 -33.84
C ARG A 922 14.62 -28.10 -34.62
N SER A 923 14.84 -28.10 -35.93
CA SER A 923 15.17 -29.38 -36.55
C SER A 923 16.50 -29.79 -35.92
N ASP A 924 16.48 -30.73 -34.99
CA ASP A 924 17.68 -31.29 -34.34
C ASP A 924 18.64 -32.00 -35.34
N GLU A 925 18.52 -31.74 -36.65
CA GLU A 925 19.27 -32.36 -37.73
C GLU A 925 20.37 -31.50 -38.37
N GLU A 926 20.57 -30.23 -37.97
CA GLU A 926 21.77 -29.48 -38.39
C GLU A 926 22.67 -29.13 -37.18
N PRO A 927 23.72 -29.93 -36.92
CA PRO A 927 24.79 -29.50 -36.03
C PRO A 927 25.62 -28.39 -36.69
N ALA A 928 26.08 -27.47 -35.85
CA ALA A 928 26.87 -26.27 -36.17
C ALA A 928 28.09 -26.50 -37.08
#